data_AF-A0A5R9GP75-F1
#
_entry.id   AF-A0A5R9GP75-F1
#
_cell.length_a   1.000
_cell.length_b   1.000
_cell.length_c   1.000
_cell.angle_alpha   90.00
_cell.angle_beta   90.00
_cell.angle_gamma   90.00
#
_symmetry.space_group_name_H-M   'P 1'
#
loop_
_entity.id
_entity.type
_entity.pdbx_description
1 polymer ?
#
loop_
_entity_poly.entity_id
_entity_poly.type
_entity_poly.pdbx_seq_one_letter_code
_entity_poly.pdbx_strand_id
1 'polypeptide(L)'
;MELFRRGFPHDLEQGQRVCPQGRVRPAEVGRGRFVRGARPVAAARFARRSRELLRRTADGAVLRLVRLSRRAAEDVLRVRSVRTAAPPRRAPGVLCAEGSRGARLLSRENARRRRRGADQPFPLGSSRTDDRADRPSGGGLLRAGALRGSRDRRGADVRADRGGRGFFRVGAEADRPEALGLVCERHPVKRPRVLVGAVIQESNTFSPAKSGMDDFRRHRLLFGDELLTSTTRNELSGFVRVASAAGVELAPTLSANAISSGVFAREAFAELKALLRSRLELAVGSSGPGCDAAYFALHGAMVAEGCDDVEGELIELIRGVIGDVPFVVSLDLHANVTARMAAGVDALVGFRTYPHVDFEETGERSAELLLRMLRSGRRTKTRLRKLPMIVPAENSQSDSGPFFDLWEEARSGEALGESLITSLFPVQPWLDIAEMGCAVVTVGEDEARAEREADRLAELFWRKRHEFQAELHPIDKMVTSALATTGGGGPIVVSDSADSPGAGSTGDSNVVLRELLRQGAQERLTCLLTIVDAPAVAKAIAAGVGSRLELDVGYSMCKEDGEPLRIVGTVRSIGNGDFRLLGGYAKGTIARMGRCVVFDIGRISLLITERATFSGDPSMYRSVGLEPASADLVLVKSANQFRADYTSIAKSIYILDTPGRSPANLHRLSFRKLTRPCFPFDDDFDWRNPG
;
A
#
# COMPACT_ATOMS: atom_id res chain seq x y z
N MET A 1 -1.96 -56.40 -12.64
CA MET A 1 -3.13 -56.74 -11.83
C MET A 1 -4.06 -55.53 -11.97
N GLU A 2 -4.99 -55.54 -12.93
CA GLU A 2 -6.27 -56.29 -12.93
C GLU A 2 -7.29 -55.67 -11.96
N LEU A 3 -8.53 -55.34 -12.33
CA LEU A 3 -9.28 -55.44 -13.61
C LEU A 3 -9.82 -54.04 -14.00
N PHE A 4 -10.28 -53.71 -15.23
CA PHE A 4 -11.35 -54.35 -16.02
C PHE A 4 -11.24 -54.06 -17.54
N ARG A 5 -11.99 -54.83 -18.35
CA ARG A 5 -12.17 -54.66 -19.82
C ARG A 5 -13.64 -54.83 -20.21
N ARG A 6 -14.11 -54.01 -21.18
CA ARG A 6 -15.20 -54.20 -22.19
C ARG A 6 -15.43 -52.82 -22.85
N GLY A 7 -15.69 -52.67 -24.16
CA GLY A 7 -15.66 -53.60 -25.30
C GLY A 7 -15.78 -52.81 -26.63
N PHE A 8 -15.27 -53.36 -27.73
CA PHE A 8 -15.30 -52.76 -29.10
C PHE A 8 -16.65 -53.00 -29.81
N PRO A 9 -17.00 -52.22 -30.86
CA PRO A 9 -16.59 -52.53 -32.25
C PRO A 9 -15.99 -51.33 -33.02
N HIS A 10 -15.79 -51.51 -34.33
CA HIS A 10 -14.95 -50.72 -35.25
C HIS A 10 -15.71 -50.43 -36.56
N ASP A 11 -15.15 -49.55 -37.41
CA ASP A 11 -15.39 -49.48 -38.89
C ASP A 11 -16.81 -49.08 -39.39
N LEU A 12 -17.03 -48.57 -40.61
CA LEU A 12 -16.15 -48.08 -41.69
C LEU A 12 -16.99 -47.19 -42.65
N GLU A 13 -16.40 -46.17 -43.29
CA GLU A 13 -16.73 -45.86 -44.70
C GLU A 13 -15.62 -45.06 -45.41
N GLN A 14 -15.65 -45.00 -46.75
CA GLN A 14 -14.54 -44.51 -47.60
C GLN A 14 -15.02 -43.50 -48.65
N GLY A 15 -14.22 -42.45 -48.90
CA GLY A 15 -14.38 -41.55 -50.05
C GLY A 15 -13.06 -41.43 -50.83
N GLN A 16 -13.10 -41.59 -52.16
CA GLN A 16 -11.89 -41.68 -53.00
C GLN A 16 -11.56 -40.39 -53.78
N ARG A 17 -10.25 -40.08 -53.81
CA ARG A 17 -9.44 -39.54 -54.93
C ARG A 17 -10.05 -38.49 -55.89
N VAL A 18 -9.32 -37.39 -56.12
CA VAL A 18 -8.70 -37.03 -57.43
C VAL A 18 -7.70 -35.87 -57.27
N CYS A 19 -6.65 -35.85 -58.11
CA CYS A 19 -5.63 -34.80 -58.31
C CYS A 19 -5.48 -34.56 -59.84
N PRO A 20 -4.96 -33.44 -60.40
CA PRO A 20 -3.61 -32.84 -60.14
C PRO A 20 -3.63 -31.27 -60.18
N GLN A 21 -2.57 -30.45 -60.34
CA GLN A 21 -1.13 -30.61 -60.73
C GLN A 21 -0.19 -29.60 -60.02
N GLY A 22 1.10 -29.93 -59.95
CA GLY A 22 2.24 -28.98 -60.03
C GLY A 22 2.71 -28.29 -58.73
N ARG A 23 4.00 -27.96 -58.56
CA ARG A 23 5.22 -28.27 -59.36
C ARG A 23 6.49 -28.11 -58.49
N VAL A 24 7.51 -28.99 -58.67
CA VAL A 24 8.97 -28.81 -58.37
C VAL A 24 9.35 -28.60 -56.86
N ARG A 25 9.98 -29.54 -56.11
CA ARG A 25 11.34 -30.20 -56.16
C ARG A 25 12.51 -29.34 -55.58
N PRO A 26 13.64 -29.94 -55.06
CA PRO A 26 13.89 -31.35 -54.64
C PRO A 26 14.80 -31.56 -53.37
N ALA A 27 14.92 -32.83 -52.92
CA ALA A 27 16.15 -33.55 -52.47
C ALA A 27 17.02 -33.07 -51.27
N GLU A 28 17.75 -33.91 -50.51
CA GLU A 28 17.63 -35.36 -50.17
C GLU A 28 18.50 -35.70 -48.92
N VAL A 29 18.48 -36.95 -48.42
CA VAL A 29 19.16 -37.37 -47.17
C VAL A 29 20.15 -38.54 -47.37
N GLY A 30 21.38 -38.39 -46.88
CA GLY A 30 22.39 -39.46 -46.79
C GLY A 30 22.24 -40.34 -45.54
N ARG A 31 22.53 -41.65 -45.65
CA ARG A 31 22.31 -42.67 -44.60
C ARG A 31 23.60 -43.20 -43.96
N GLY A 32 23.51 -43.73 -42.73
CA GLY A 32 24.53 -44.62 -42.14
C GLY A 32 24.19 -45.09 -40.71
N ARG A 33 24.41 -46.36 -40.36
CA ARG A 33 24.15 -46.92 -39.01
C ARG A 33 25.10 -48.09 -38.64
N PHE A 34 25.62 -48.05 -37.40
CA PHE A 34 26.13 -49.13 -36.53
C PHE A 34 27.11 -50.21 -37.02
N VAL A 35 28.23 -50.33 -36.29
CA VAL A 35 28.73 -51.57 -35.62
C VAL A 35 29.30 -51.18 -34.22
N ARG A 36 29.49 -52.12 -33.29
CA ARG A 36 29.86 -51.92 -31.85
C ARG A 36 31.37 -52.01 -31.55
N GLY A 37 31.84 -51.42 -30.44
CA GLY A 37 33.15 -51.79 -29.83
C GLY A 37 33.57 -51.05 -28.53
N ALA A 38 34.04 -51.82 -27.54
CA ALA A 38 34.85 -51.44 -26.35
C ALA A 38 34.27 -50.53 -25.22
N ARG A 39 34.95 -50.52 -24.05
CA ARG A 39 34.60 -49.83 -22.79
C ARG A 39 35.65 -48.75 -22.41
N PRO A 40 35.33 -47.76 -21.54
CA PRO A 40 36.16 -46.57 -21.32
C PRO A 40 37.05 -46.59 -20.06
N VAL A 41 38.33 -46.22 -20.19
CA VAL A 41 39.22 -45.85 -19.05
C VAL A 41 40.14 -44.66 -19.45
N ALA A 42 39.59 -43.44 -19.54
CA ALA A 42 40.39 -42.24 -19.86
C ALA A 42 39.86 -40.93 -19.25
N ALA A 43 38.54 -40.68 -19.29
CA ALA A 43 37.96 -39.36 -19.02
C ALA A 43 38.21 -38.78 -17.61
N ALA A 44 38.37 -39.63 -16.59
CA ALA A 44 38.42 -39.20 -15.18
C ALA A 44 39.68 -38.42 -14.79
N ARG A 45 40.82 -38.59 -15.49
CA ARG A 45 42.09 -37.91 -15.13
C ARG A 45 42.21 -36.48 -15.66
N PHE A 46 41.53 -36.14 -16.77
CA PHE A 46 41.64 -34.82 -17.38
C PHE A 46 40.81 -33.77 -16.62
N ALA A 47 39.53 -34.08 -16.33
CA ALA A 47 38.60 -33.16 -15.69
C ALA A 47 39.02 -32.72 -14.27
N ARG A 48 39.82 -33.52 -13.55
CA ARG A 48 40.34 -33.16 -12.21
C ARG A 48 41.42 -32.07 -12.28
N ARG A 49 42.37 -32.16 -13.22
CA ARG A 49 43.45 -31.17 -13.37
C ARG A 49 42.93 -29.79 -13.77
N SER A 50 41.97 -29.71 -14.70
CA SER A 50 41.40 -28.43 -15.15
C SER A 50 40.69 -27.65 -14.03
N ARG A 51 39.96 -28.35 -13.14
CA ARG A 51 39.26 -27.72 -12.01
C ARG A 51 40.20 -27.20 -10.92
N GLU A 52 41.35 -27.83 -10.73
CA GLU A 52 42.33 -27.38 -9.74
C GLU A 52 43.15 -26.18 -10.24
N LEU A 53 43.48 -26.15 -11.54
CA LEU A 53 44.16 -25.00 -12.16
C LEU A 53 43.30 -23.72 -12.10
N LEU A 54 41.99 -23.85 -12.36
CA LEU A 54 41.03 -22.73 -12.32
C LEU A 54 40.79 -22.17 -10.91
N ARG A 55 40.94 -22.96 -9.85
CA ARG A 55 40.85 -22.45 -8.47
C ARG A 55 42.08 -21.61 -8.10
N ARG A 56 43.29 -22.15 -8.37
CA ARG A 56 44.55 -21.47 -8.05
C ARG A 56 44.71 -20.12 -8.76
N THR A 57 44.12 -19.92 -9.94
CA THR A 57 44.11 -18.61 -10.62
C THR A 57 43.07 -17.64 -10.06
N ALA A 58 41.91 -18.12 -9.61
CA ALA A 58 40.88 -17.28 -8.98
C ALA A 58 41.36 -16.70 -7.63
N ASP A 59 41.89 -17.54 -6.74
CA ASP A 59 42.34 -17.13 -5.40
C ASP A 59 43.47 -16.07 -5.48
N GLY A 60 44.38 -16.24 -6.43
CA GLY A 60 45.48 -15.28 -6.69
C GLY A 60 45.01 -13.93 -7.23
N ALA A 61 43.90 -13.89 -7.98
CA ALA A 61 43.29 -12.64 -8.46
C ALA A 61 42.59 -11.87 -7.34
N VAL A 62 41.80 -12.56 -6.51
CA VAL A 62 41.09 -11.98 -5.36
C VAL A 62 42.08 -11.38 -4.35
N LEU A 63 43.17 -12.10 -4.03
CA LEU A 63 44.22 -11.60 -3.13
C LEU A 63 44.99 -10.39 -3.68
N ARG A 64 45.07 -10.20 -5.01
CA ARG A 64 45.60 -8.96 -5.61
C ARG A 64 44.62 -7.80 -5.48
N LEU A 65 43.35 -8.02 -5.78
CA LEU A 65 42.30 -6.99 -5.66
C LEU A 65 42.19 -6.45 -4.24
N VAL A 66 42.07 -7.32 -3.23
CA VAL A 66 41.96 -6.91 -1.81
C VAL A 66 43.18 -6.08 -1.35
N ARG A 67 44.38 -6.38 -1.85
CA ARG A 67 45.61 -5.62 -1.54
C ARG A 67 45.65 -4.25 -2.24
N LEU A 68 45.10 -4.13 -3.45
CA LEU A 68 44.96 -2.85 -4.14
C LEU A 68 43.91 -1.96 -3.47
N SER A 69 42.76 -2.52 -3.08
CA SER A 69 41.71 -1.80 -2.35
C SER A 69 42.18 -1.26 -1.00
N ARG A 70 43.02 -2.00 -0.25
CA ARG A 70 43.60 -1.50 1.01
C ARG A 70 44.53 -0.31 0.80
N ARG A 71 45.44 -0.35 -0.19
CA ARG A 71 46.32 0.80 -0.49
C ARG A 71 45.53 2.04 -0.89
N ALA A 72 44.52 1.89 -1.76
CA ALA A 72 43.66 3.00 -2.14
C ALA A 72 42.93 3.65 -0.94
N ALA A 73 42.51 2.84 0.05
CA ALA A 73 41.90 3.36 1.28
C ALA A 73 42.92 4.08 2.20
N GLU A 74 44.15 3.58 2.30
CA GLU A 74 45.23 4.18 3.09
C GLU A 74 45.70 5.53 2.50
N ASP A 75 45.78 5.64 1.16
CA ASP A 75 46.15 6.87 0.47
C ASP A 75 45.06 7.96 0.59
N VAL A 76 43.77 7.59 0.48
CA VAL A 76 42.64 8.53 0.65
C VAL A 76 42.59 9.12 2.07
N LEU A 77 42.97 8.35 3.10
CA LEU A 77 43.03 8.83 4.49
C LEU A 77 44.19 9.80 4.77
N ARG A 78 45.23 9.85 3.92
CA ARG A 78 46.39 10.75 4.10
C ARG A 78 46.23 12.16 3.53
N VAL A 79 45.20 12.42 2.73
CA VAL A 79 45.04 13.72 2.03
C VAL A 79 44.22 14.75 2.85
N ARG A 80 43.59 14.37 3.96
CA ARG A 80 42.77 15.27 4.81
C ARG A 80 43.52 15.86 6.02
N SER A 81 44.65 16.53 5.80
CA SER A 81 45.37 17.25 6.88
C SER A 81 46.17 18.49 6.44
N VAL A 82 45.60 19.33 5.55
CA VAL A 82 46.18 20.66 5.22
C VAL A 82 45.20 21.78 5.60
N ARG A 83 45.73 22.80 6.29
CA ARG A 83 45.00 24.01 6.72
C ARG A 83 44.67 24.92 5.54
N THR A 84 43.51 25.56 5.57
CA THR A 84 43.27 26.84 4.85
C THR A 84 42.69 27.87 5.84
N ALA A 85 43.02 29.14 5.64
CA ALA A 85 42.78 30.22 6.60
C ALA A 85 41.58 31.10 6.21
N ALA A 86 41.11 31.92 7.15
CA ALA A 86 40.01 32.85 6.93
C ALA A 86 40.44 34.09 6.09
N PRO A 87 39.61 34.54 5.12
CA PRO A 87 39.74 35.84 4.47
C PRO A 87 39.04 36.97 5.27
N PRO A 88 39.32 38.26 4.99
CA PRO A 88 39.18 39.34 5.96
C PRO A 88 37.93 40.23 5.84
N ARG A 89 37.70 41.08 6.86
CA ARG A 89 36.77 42.23 6.82
C ARG A 89 37.38 43.44 6.12
N ARG A 90 36.61 44.11 5.25
CA ARG A 90 36.51 45.60 5.13
C ARG A 90 35.31 46.00 4.24
N ALA A 91 34.90 47.26 4.35
CA ALA A 91 33.79 47.93 3.66
C ALA A 91 34.26 49.39 3.31
N PRO A 92 33.45 50.37 2.81
CA PRO A 92 32.00 50.35 2.50
C PRO A 92 31.57 51.07 1.17
N GLY A 93 30.26 51.07 0.91
CA GLY A 93 29.52 51.92 -0.06
C GLY A 93 28.04 51.51 -0.08
N VAL A 94 27.03 52.32 0.30
CA VAL A 94 26.45 53.49 -0.41
C VAL A 94 25.77 53.04 -1.71
N LEU A 95 24.44 53.11 -1.93
CA LEU A 95 23.23 53.54 -1.16
C LEU A 95 22.03 52.69 -1.71
N CYS A 96 20.76 52.69 -1.26
CA CYS A 96 19.93 53.45 -0.29
C CYS A 96 19.52 52.53 0.91
N ALA A 97 18.52 52.68 1.80
CA ALA A 97 17.26 53.46 1.97
C ALA A 97 16.09 53.13 1.01
N GLU A 98 14.79 53.13 1.37
CA GLU A 98 14.05 53.09 2.66
C GLU A 98 12.67 52.43 2.41
N GLY A 99 11.91 51.87 3.38
CA GLY A 99 12.17 51.73 4.81
C GLY A 99 11.16 50.85 5.58
N SER A 100 11.65 50.19 6.63
CA SER A 100 11.03 49.94 7.94
C SER A 100 9.55 49.52 8.17
N ARG A 101 9.41 48.38 8.89
CA ARG A 101 8.54 48.11 10.07
C ARG A 101 7.06 47.69 9.89
N GLY A 102 6.72 46.60 10.58
CA GLY A 102 5.36 46.13 10.90
C GLY A 102 5.43 44.69 11.40
N ALA A 103 5.20 44.44 12.70
CA ALA A 103 5.52 43.14 13.31
C ALA A 103 4.43 42.59 14.25
N ARG A 104 4.10 41.30 14.01
CA ARG A 104 3.40 40.34 14.89
C ARG A 104 1.89 40.52 15.14
N LEU A 105 1.26 39.36 15.37
CA LEU A 105 0.00 39.08 16.08
C LEU A 105 -1.32 39.59 15.47
N LEU A 106 -2.16 38.62 15.06
CA LEU A 106 -3.62 38.49 15.25
C LEU A 106 -3.98 37.16 14.55
N SER A 107 -3.96 36.01 15.24
CA SER A 107 -5.06 35.43 16.03
C SER A 107 -6.38 35.24 15.28
N ARG A 108 -6.86 33.99 15.28
CA ARG A 108 -8.17 33.49 14.82
C ARG A 108 -9.32 34.53 14.92
N GLU A 109 -9.95 34.85 13.79
CA GLU A 109 -11.42 34.88 13.61
C GLU A 109 -11.82 35.26 12.17
N ASN A 110 -12.70 34.46 11.53
CA ASN A 110 -13.76 34.91 10.61
C ASN A 110 -14.62 33.74 10.07
N ALA A 111 -15.29 33.01 10.97
CA ALA A 111 -16.27 31.99 10.57
C ALA A 111 -17.62 32.64 10.17
N ARG A 112 -17.74 33.00 8.88
CA ARG A 112 -19.01 33.09 8.11
C ARG A 112 -20.25 33.71 8.81
N ARG A 113 -20.29 35.05 8.94
CA ARG A 113 -21.58 35.78 8.95
C ARG A 113 -22.20 35.83 7.54
N ARG A 114 -22.84 34.75 7.07
CA ARG A 114 -23.84 34.79 5.99
C ARG A 114 -24.97 33.77 6.21
N ARG A 115 -26.14 34.25 6.63
CA ARG A 115 -27.44 33.56 6.57
C ARG A 115 -28.52 34.59 6.18
N ARG A 116 -29.14 34.44 5.01
CA ARG A 116 -30.48 34.91 4.55
C ARG A 116 -30.48 35.04 3.02
N GLY A 117 -31.54 34.52 2.39
CA GLY A 117 -31.75 34.56 0.93
C GLY A 117 -30.96 33.47 0.17
N ALA A 118 -31.58 32.70 -0.73
CA ALA A 118 -33.01 32.57 -1.02
C ALA A 118 -33.33 31.17 -1.57
N ASP A 119 -34.57 30.71 -1.37
CA ASP A 119 -35.10 29.47 -1.95
C ASP A 119 -35.45 29.67 -3.44
N GLN A 120 -35.24 28.63 -4.26
CA GLN A 120 -36.09 28.22 -5.41
C GLN A 120 -35.50 26.96 -6.10
N PRO A 121 -36.21 25.81 -6.13
CA PRO A 121 -35.91 24.70 -7.03
C PRO A 121 -36.74 24.81 -8.33
N PHE A 122 -36.15 24.44 -9.47
CA PHE A 122 -36.89 24.29 -10.73
C PHE A 122 -37.71 22.97 -10.76
N PRO A 123 -38.87 22.93 -11.44
CA PRO A 123 -39.80 21.82 -11.34
C PRO A 123 -39.50 20.65 -12.30
N LEU A 124 -39.66 19.43 -11.80
CA LEU A 124 -39.93 18.26 -12.63
C LEU A 124 -41.43 18.18 -12.91
N GLY A 125 -41.82 18.10 -14.18
CA GLY A 125 -43.20 17.88 -14.59
C GLY A 125 -43.49 16.38 -14.76
N SER A 126 -44.48 15.87 -14.04
CA SER A 126 -45.14 14.60 -14.33
C SER A 126 -46.65 14.73 -14.16
N SER A 127 -47.42 13.91 -14.88
CA SER A 127 -48.86 14.09 -15.10
C SER A 127 -49.74 13.54 -13.98
N ARG A 128 -50.90 14.17 -13.79
CA ARG A 128 -52.01 13.64 -12.98
C ARG A 128 -52.53 12.32 -13.51
N THR A 129 -52.90 11.43 -12.60
CA THR A 129 -54.22 10.77 -12.58
C THR A 129 -54.64 10.59 -11.13
N ASP A 130 -55.91 10.84 -10.82
CA ASP A 130 -56.51 10.56 -9.51
C ASP A 130 -56.78 9.05 -9.34
N ASP A 131 -56.81 8.56 -8.09
CA ASP A 131 -58.05 7.99 -7.55
C ASP A 131 -58.06 7.93 -6.00
N ARG A 132 -59.15 7.41 -5.42
CA ARG A 132 -59.64 7.70 -4.06
C ARG A 132 -59.39 6.59 -3.01
N ALA A 133 -59.43 7.03 -1.74
CA ALA A 133 -59.81 6.28 -0.53
C ALA A 133 -58.85 5.15 -0.07
N ASP A 134 -58.86 4.68 1.19
CA ASP A 134 -59.76 4.98 2.31
C ASP A 134 -59.06 4.96 3.70
N ARG A 135 -59.78 5.25 4.79
CA ARG A 135 -59.33 5.08 6.20
C ARG A 135 -60.29 4.15 6.98
N PRO A 136 -59.77 3.38 7.95
CA PRO A 136 -59.95 3.75 9.37
C PRO A 136 -58.64 3.58 10.19
N SER A 137 -58.28 4.35 11.23
CA SER A 137 -58.96 5.09 12.32
C SER A 137 -59.22 4.31 13.63
N GLY A 138 -58.30 4.47 14.58
CA GLY A 138 -58.41 4.04 16.00
C GLY A 138 -57.03 3.99 16.69
N GLY A 139 -56.87 4.29 17.99
CA GLY A 139 -57.81 4.88 18.94
C GLY A 139 -57.44 4.60 20.41
N GLY A 140 -57.10 5.64 21.20
CA GLY A 140 -56.78 5.55 22.64
C GLY A 140 -55.28 5.56 22.94
N LEU A 141 -54.65 6.54 23.63
CA LEU A 141 -54.83 7.17 24.96
C LEU A 141 -53.99 6.55 26.11
N LEU A 142 -52.85 7.22 26.35
CA LEU A 142 -52.41 7.74 27.66
C LEU A 142 -52.74 6.97 28.95
N ARG A 143 -51.68 6.60 29.70
CA ARG A 143 -51.56 7.02 31.11
C ARG A 143 -50.11 7.12 31.57
N ALA A 144 -49.85 8.05 32.50
CA ALA A 144 -48.57 8.23 33.17
C ALA A 144 -48.62 7.70 34.62
N GLY A 145 -47.46 7.38 35.20
CA GLY A 145 -47.31 7.03 36.61
C GLY A 145 -45.97 7.52 37.16
N ALA A 146 -46.00 8.30 38.24
CA ALA A 146 -44.79 8.86 38.87
C ALA A 146 -44.95 9.02 40.39
N LEU A 147 -44.01 8.44 41.15
CA LEU A 147 -43.84 8.48 42.61
C LEU A 147 -42.29 8.44 42.83
N ARG A 148 -41.58 9.23 43.65
CA ARG A 148 -41.77 9.81 45.01
C ARG A 148 -41.98 8.75 46.11
N GLY A 149 -41.12 8.56 47.13
CA GLY A 149 -39.75 9.05 47.38
C GLY A 149 -39.45 9.39 48.87
N SER A 150 -38.22 9.14 49.35
CA SER A 150 -37.63 9.59 50.64
C SER A 150 -36.09 9.37 50.58
N ARG A 151 -35.14 10.15 51.12
CA ARG A 151 -34.98 11.03 52.32
C ARG A 151 -34.66 10.32 53.66
N ASP A 152 -33.36 10.14 53.95
CA ASP A 152 -32.59 10.75 55.06
C ASP A 152 -31.09 10.33 54.93
N ARG A 153 -30.01 11.07 55.26
CA ARG A 153 -29.61 12.06 56.30
C ARG A 153 -28.81 11.47 57.49
N ARG A 154 -27.47 11.48 57.35
CA ARG A 154 -26.40 11.77 58.35
C ARG A 154 -25.04 11.34 57.76
N GLY A 155 -23.88 11.99 57.98
CA GLY A 155 -23.61 13.30 58.60
C GLY A 155 -22.80 13.23 59.91
N ALA A 156 -21.47 13.18 59.83
CA ALA A 156 -20.55 13.35 60.97
C ALA A 156 -19.11 13.73 60.52
N ASP A 157 -18.61 14.88 60.99
CA ASP A 157 -17.19 15.28 60.98
C ASP A 157 -16.64 15.29 62.41
N VAL A 158 -15.48 14.66 62.69
CA VAL A 158 -14.69 14.94 63.91
C VAL A 158 -13.18 14.91 63.65
N ARG A 159 -12.64 16.13 63.53
CA ARG A 159 -11.37 16.71 64.06
C ARG A 159 -10.15 15.82 64.40
N ALA A 160 -8.98 16.39 64.12
CA ALA A 160 -7.67 15.99 64.64
C ALA A 160 -7.41 16.46 66.09
N ASP A 161 -6.31 15.97 66.69
CA ASP A 161 -5.79 16.40 68.00
C ASP A 161 -4.26 16.71 67.95
N ARG A 162 -3.74 17.46 68.93
CA ARG A 162 -2.33 17.86 69.09
C ARG A 162 -1.95 18.03 70.57
N GLY A 163 -1.07 17.16 71.08
CA GLY A 163 -0.37 17.33 72.36
C GLY A 163 0.84 16.38 72.50
N GLY A 164 1.82 16.61 73.39
CA GLY A 164 1.85 17.70 74.37
C GLY A 164 3.06 17.81 75.32
N ARG A 165 4.29 17.44 74.92
CA ARG A 165 5.59 17.62 75.66
C ARG A 165 5.77 16.88 77.01
N GLY A 166 6.98 16.35 77.21
CA GLY A 166 7.53 15.93 78.51
C GLY A 166 9.07 15.90 78.45
N PHE A 167 9.76 16.26 79.54
CA PHE A 167 11.23 16.32 79.62
C PHE A 167 11.80 15.13 80.41
N PHE A 168 13.03 14.71 80.10
CA PHE A 168 14.14 14.62 81.08
C PHE A 168 15.51 14.52 80.35
N ARG A 169 16.63 14.34 81.06
CA ARG A 169 18.00 14.70 80.61
C ARG A 169 19.05 13.71 81.15
N VAL A 170 20.26 13.77 80.57
CA VAL A 170 21.53 13.13 81.00
C VAL A 170 21.77 11.69 80.48
N GLY A 171 22.99 11.45 80.01
CA GLY A 171 23.52 10.18 79.48
C GLY A 171 24.73 10.48 78.57
N ALA A 172 25.79 9.67 78.64
CA ALA A 172 27.05 9.90 77.90
C ALA A 172 27.44 8.69 77.03
N GLU A 173 28.39 8.95 76.11
CA GLU A 173 29.27 8.02 75.39
C GLU A 173 28.85 6.54 75.19
N ALA A 174 28.54 6.17 73.94
CA ALA A 174 29.02 4.92 73.33
C ALA A 174 28.93 4.99 71.78
N ASP A 175 29.90 4.31 71.14
CA ASP A 175 29.94 3.74 69.79
C ASP A 175 29.25 4.39 68.57
N ARG A 176 30.05 4.54 67.50
CA ARG A 176 29.57 4.70 66.13
C ARG A 176 29.25 3.32 65.53
N PRO A 177 28.01 3.05 65.06
CA PRO A 177 27.77 1.91 64.17
C PRO A 177 28.49 2.14 62.84
N GLU A 178 29.07 1.08 62.28
CA GLU A 178 29.70 1.14 60.96
C GLU A 178 28.63 1.42 59.87
N ALA A 179 28.93 2.35 58.98
CA ALA A 179 28.07 2.63 57.84
C ALA A 179 28.19 1.48 56.82
N LEU A 180 27.31 0.48 56.93
CA LEU A 180 27.13 -0.57 55.93
C LEU A 180 26.80 0.06 54.58
N GLY A 181 27.84 0.20 53.75
CA GLY A 181 27.77 0.77 52.42
C GLY A 181 26.99 -0.15 51.49
N LEU A 182 25.66 -0.02 51.49
CA LEU A 182 24.78 -0.55 50.45
C LEU A 182 25.08 0.17 49.13
N VAL A 183 26.17 -0.25 48.49
CA VAL A 183 26.43 0.00 47.08
C VAL A 183 25.31 -0.66 46.31
N CYS A 184 24.28 0.11 45.99
CA CYS A 184 23.20 -0.32 45.12
C CYS A 184 23.78 -0.50 43.71
N GLU A 185 24.34 -1.69 43.46
CA GLU A 185 24.85 -2.09 42.15
C GLU A 185 23.75 -1.91 41.12
N ARG A 186 23.89 -0.85 40.30
CA ARG A 186 23.03 -0.61 39.15
C ARG A 186 23.33 -1.67 38.11
N HIS A 187 22.74 -2.85 38.31
CA HIS A 187 22.65 -3.91 37.33
C HIS A 187 22.22 -3.25 36.01
N PRO A 188 23.01 -3.39 34.93
CA PRO A 188 22.71 -2.70 33.68
C PRO A 188 21.37 -3.22 33.17
N VAL A 189 20.35 -2.36 33.19
CA VAL A 189 19.02 -2.70 32.69
C VAL A 189 19.18 -3.10 31.23
N LYS A 190 19.03 -4.40 30.94
CA LYS A 190 19.15 -4.95 29.58
C LYS A 190 18.15 -4.18 28.71
N ARG A 191 18.67 -3.47 27.71
CA ARG A 191 17.82 -2.81 26.72
C ARG A 191 17.05 -3.91 25.97
N PRO A 192 15.72 -3.83 25.85
CA PRO A 192 14.97 -4.77 25.03
C PRO A 192 15.50 -4.70 23.60
N ARG A 193 15.82 -5.86 23.00
CA ARG A 193 16.33 -5.95 21.63
C ARG A 193 15.20 -6.36 20.70
N VAL A 194 14.82 -5.49 19.77
CA VAL A 194 13.66 -5.69 18.88
C VAL A 194 14.14 -5.90 17.45
N LEU A 195 13.79 -7.05 16.86
CA LEU A 195 14.01 -7.29 15.43
C LEU A 195 13.06 -6.41 14.59
N VAL A 196 13.56 -5.73 13.56
CA VAL A 196 12.73 -4.88 12.68
C VAL A 196 12.94 -5.15 11.19
N GLY A 197 11.88 -5.06 10.40
CA GLY A 197 11.91 -5.19 8.94
C GLY A 197 10.62 -4.75 8.25
N ALA A 198 10.57 -4.90 6.92
CA ALA A 198 9.38 -4.63 6.11
C ALA A 198 9.39 -5.42 4.79
N VAL A 199 8.22 -5.86 4.33
CA VAL A 199 8.02 -6.44 2.99
C VAL A 199 6.65 -5.99 2.48
N ILE A 200 6.63 -5.00 1.59
CA ILE A 200 5.40 -4.34 1.15
C ILE A 200 5.33 -4.31 -0.38
N GLN A 201 4.47 -5.14 -0.96
CA GLN A 201 3.96 -4.97 -2.32
C GLN A 201 2.51 -5.46 -2.36
N GLU A 202 1.67 -4.76 -3.09
CA GLU A 202 0.29 -5.17 -3.36
C GLU A 202 0.23 -6.01 -4.65
N SER A 203 -0.72 -6.95 -4.70
CA SER A 203 -1.05 -7.68 -5.93
C SER A 203 -2.45 -7.33 -6.46
N ASN A 204 -2.61 -7.58 -7.75
CA ASN A 204 -3.88 -7.66 -8.46
C ASN A 204 -3.87 -8.96 -9.29
N THR A 205 -4.71 -9.93 -8.95
CA THR A 205 -4.68 -11.25 -9.61
C THR A 205 -5.26 -11.23 -11.03
N PHE A 206 -6.00 -10.18 -11.38
CA PHE A 206 -6.55 -9.98 -12.72
C PHE A 206 -5.56 -9.29 -13.65
N SER A 207 -4.54 -8.61 -13.13
CA SER A 207 -3.53 -7.91 -13.93
C SER A 207 -2.57 -8.88 -14.65
N PRO A 208 -2.31 -8.71 -15.96
CA PRO A 208 -1.30 -9.49 -16.68
C PRO A 208 0.13 -8.99 -16.43
N ALA A 209 0.33 -7.96 -15.60
CA ALA A 209 1.64 -7.47 -15.22
C ALA A 209 2.43 -8.54 -14.44
N LYS A 210 3.66 -8.83 -14.86
CA LYS A 210 4.53 -9.77 -14.15
C LYS A 210 5.29 -9.07 -13.03
N SER A 211 5.33 -9.67 -11.85
CA SER A 211 6.07 -9.13 -10.71
C SER A 211 7.10 -10.12 -10.14
N GLY A 212 8.15 -9.59 -9.52
CA GLY A 212 9.20 -10.38 -8.90
C GLY A 212 10.27 -9.53 -8.21
N MET A 213 11.36 -10.16 -7.75
CA MET A 213 12.40 -9.50 -6.93
C MET A 213 13.05 -8.27 -7.59
N ASP A 214 13.00 -8.14 -8.92
CA ASP A 214 13.47 -6.92 -9.60
C ASP A 214 12.62 -5.69 -9.30
N ASP A 215 11.35 -5.82 -8.92
CA ASP A 215 10.51 -4.69 -8.49
C ASP A 215 11.07 -4.06 -7.21
N PHE A 216 11.37 -4.88 -6.20
CA PHE A 216 12.06 -4.45 -4.99
C PHE A 216 13.46 -3.90 -5.27
N ARG A 217 14.26 -4.55 -6.13
CA ARG A 217 15.60 -4.05 -6.52
C ARG A 217 15.55 -2.70 -7.25
N ARG A 218 14.48 -2.43 -8.01
CA ARG A 218 14.27 -1.15 -8.73
C ARG A 218 13.71 -0.04 -7.84
N HIS A 219 12.85 -0.38 -6.87
CA HIS A 219 12.16 0.60 -6.04
C HIS A 219 12.85 0.79 -4.68
N ARG A 220 12.75 -0.18 -3.77
CA ARG A 220 13.47 -0.20 -2.48
C ARG A 220 13.74 -1.62 -2.00
N LEU A 221 15.01 -1.95 -1.82
CA LEU A 221 15.48 -3.16 -1.11
C LEU A 221 16.71 -2.79 -0.26
N LEU A 222 16.51 -2.68 1.05
CA LEU A 222 17.53 -2.24 2.02
C LEU A 222 17.85 -3.37 3.02
N PHE A 223 19.06 -3.34 3.59
CA PHE A 223 19.53 -4.35 4.54
C PHE A 223 20.24 -3.76 5.76
N GLY A 224 20.05 -4.36 6.94
CA GLY A 224 20.72 -3.91 8.17
C GLY A 224 20.50 -2.41 8.47
N ASP A 225 21.55 -1.71 8.87
CA ASP A 225 21.46 -0.30 9.31
C ASP A 225 20.97 0.68 8.21
N GLU A 226 20.94 0.27 6.94
CA GLU A 226 20.29 1.00 5.84
C GLU A 226 18.78 1.21 6.10
N LEU A 227 18.13 0.28 6.82
CA LEU A 227 16.74 0.42 7.26
C LEU A 227 16.59 1.61 8.21
N LEU A 228 17.46 1.66 9.24
CA LEU A 228 17.38 2.62 10.35
C LEU A 228 17.82 4.03 9.94
N THR A 229 18.60 4.15 8.86
CA THR A 229 19.10 5.42 8.33
C THR A 229 18.28 5.95 7.15
N SER A 230 17.20 5.25 6.75
CA SER A 230 16.32 5.70 5.68
C SER A 230 15.53 6.95 6.04
N THR A 231 15.51 7.95 5.16
CA THR A 231 14.72 9.18 5.29
C THR A 231 13.29 9.05 4.75
N THR A 232 12.86 7.83 4.45
CA THR A 232 11.52 7.54 3.92
C THR A 232 10.51 7.51 5.07
N ARG A 233 9.51 8.40 5.07
CA ARG A 233 8.39 8.36 6.03
C ARG A 233 7.48 7.16 5.72
N ASN A 234 7.26 6.27 6.69
CA ASN A 234 6.43 5.07 6.63
C ASN A 234 6.28 4.44 8.04
N GLU A 235 5.58 3.32 8.16
CA GLU A 235 5.38 2.61 9.43
C GLU A 235 6.68 2.13 10.07
N LEU A 236 7.72 1.83 9.27
CA LEU A 236 9.02 1.46 9.82
C LEU A 236 9.74 2.68 10.41
N SER A 237 9.68 3.87 9.80
CA SER A 237 10.27 5.09 10.38
C SER A 237 9.51 5.56 11.63
N GLY A 238 8.18 5.51 11.63
CA GLY A 238 7.35 5.79 12.81
C GLY A 238 7.67 4.87 13.99
N PHE A 239 7.74 3.56 13.74
CA PHE A 239 8.13 2.57 14.75
C PHE A 239 9.55 2.80 15.28
N VAL A 240 10.53 2.94 14.37
CA VAL A 240 11.94 3.16 14.72
C VAL A 240 12.10 4.43 15.56
N ARG A 241 11.36 5.50 15.27
CA ARG A 241 11.35 6.75 16.03
C ARG A 241 10.93 6.54 17.49
N VAL A 242 9.80 5.87 17.72
CA VAL A 242 9.26 5.64 19.08
C VAL A 242 10.11 4.64 19.86
N ALA A 243 10.51 3.52 19.22
CA ALA A 243 11.36 2.51 19.86
C ALA A 243 12.73 3.09 20.27
N SER A 244 13.37 3.88 19.39
CA SER A 244 14.65 4.54 19.70
C SER A 244 14.52 5.54 20.85
N ALA A 245 13.45 6.33 20.88
CA ALA A 245 13.16 7.26 21.97
C ALA A 245 12.91 6.55 23.32
N ALA A 246 12.39 5.32 23.29
CA ALA A 246 12.22 4.45 24.46
C ALA A 246 13.51 3.70 24.87
N GLY A 247 14.62 3.87 24.15
CA GLY A 247 15.91 3.24 24.47
C GLY A 247 16.04 1.77 24.07
N VAL A 248 15.17 1.28 23.18
CA VAL A 248 15.23 -0.07 22.59
C VAL A 248 16.51 -0.24 21.76
N GLU A 249 17.11 -1.42 21.79
CA GLU A 249 18.11 -1.83 20.80
C GLU A 249 17.39 -2.36 19.56
N LEU A 250 17.56 -1.71 18.41
CA LEU A 250 16.95 -2.13 17.16
C LEU A 250 17.88 -3.06 16.39
N ALA A 251 17.37 -4.22 15.99
CA ALA A 251 18.09 -5.24 15.23
C ALA A 251 17.50 -5.33 13.80
N PRO A 252 18.00 -4.53 12.85
CA PRO A 252 17.40 -4.42 11.52
C PRO A 252 17.72 -5.62 10.62
N THR A 253 16.74 -6.00 9.79
CA THR A 253 16.81 -7.20 8.94
C THR A 253 16.82 -6.85 7.45
N LEU A 254 15.64 -6.62 6.86
CA LEU A 254 15.38 -6.37 5.45
C LEU A 254 14.19 -5.42 5.33
N SER A 255 14.26 -4.44 4.43
CA SER A 255 13.11 -3.60 4.05
C SER A 255 12.94 -3.61 2.53
N ALA A 256 11.93 -4.32 2.05
CA ALA A 256 11.50 -4.35 0.67
C ALA A 256 10.22 -3.52 0.49
N ASN A 257 10.17 -2.68 -0.55
CA ASN A 257 8.93 -2.04 -1.00
C ASN A 257 8.93 -1.88 -2.53
N ALA A 258 7.78 -2.09 -3.15
CA ALA A 258 7.53 -1.86 -4.57
C ALA A 258 6.09 -1.36 -4.79
N ILE A 259 5.84 -0.78 -5.98
CA ILE A 259 4.48 -0.45 -6.43
C ILE A 259 3.65 -1.72 -6.64
N SER A 260 2.33 -1.59 -6.44
CA SER A 260 1.34 -2.60 -6.80
C SER A 260 1.57 -3.16 -8.21
N SER A 261 1.38 -4.47 -8.39
CA SER A 261 1.58 -5.15 -9.67
C SER A 261 0.66 -6.37 -9.78
N GLY A 262 0.87 -7.24 -10.77
CA GLY A 262 0.16 -8.52 -10.84
C GLY A 262 0.69 -9.56 -9.84
N VAL A 263 0.47 -10.83 -10.15
CA VAL A 263 0.92 -11.96 -9.31
C VAL A 263 2.45 -12.04 -9.28
N PHE A 264 3.01 -12.25 -8.10
CA PHE A 264 4.45 -12.38 -7.88
C PHE A 264 4.95 -13.78 -8.29
N ALA A 265 6.00 -13.85 -9.12
CA ALA A 265 6.49 -15.12 -9.66
C ALA A 265 6.94 -16.12 -8.56
N ARG A 266 6.68 -17.41 -8.77
CA ARG A 266 6.97 -18.49 -7.80
C ARG A 266 8.42 -18.49 -7.33
N GLU A 267 9.35 -18.39 -8.28
CA GLU A 267 10.79 -18.41 -8.01
C GLU A 267 11.24 -17.13 -7.29
N ALA A 268 10.61 -15.99 -7.59
CA ALA A 268 10.86 -14.74 -6.90
C ALA A 268 10.38 -14.80 -5.44
N PHE A 269 9.22 -15.43 -5.16
CA PHE A 269 8.74 -15.63 -3.79
C PHE A 269 9.64 -16.61 -3.01
N ALA A 270 10.17 -17.64 -3.68
CA ALA A 270 11.18 -18.53 -3.09
C ALA A 270 12.49 -17.77 -2.75
N GLU A 271 12.96 -16.88 -3.63
CA GLU A 271 14.10 -16.01 -3.36
C GLU A 271 13.84 -15.06 -2.18
N LEU A 272 12.67 -14.40 -2.15
CA LEU A 272 12.25 -13.50 -1.08
C LEU A 272 12.26 -14.19 0.30
N LYS A 273 11.69 -15.39 0.39
CA LYS A 273 11.69 -16.19 1.62
C LYS A 273 13.09 -16.61 2.05
N ALA A 274 13.95 -17.04 1.11
CA ALA A 274 15.34 -17.39 1.42
C ALA A 274 16.16 -16.18 1.89
N LEU A 275 15.97 -15.02 1.26
CA LEU A 275 16.62 -13.77 1.60
C LEU A 275 16.17 -13.23 2.96
N LEU A 276 14.85 -13.21 3.23
CA LEU A 276 14.31 -12.82 4.53
C LEU A 276 14.82 -13.75 5.65
N ARG A 277 14.77 -15.06 5.45
CA ARG A 277 15.33 -16.06 6.37
C ARG A 277 16.78 -15.75 6.72
N SER A 278 17.63 -15.57 5.71
CA SER A 278 19.06 -15.28 5.92
C SER A 278 19.30 -13.96 6.69
N ARG A 279 18.45 -12.95 6.51
CA ARG A 279 18.53 -11.68 7.26
C ARG A 279 18.01 -11.79 8.68
N LEU A 280 16.97 -12.59 8.93
CA LEU A 280 16.51 -12.91 10.29
C LEU A 280 17.58 -13.68 11.07
N GLU A 281 18.12 -14.75 10.48
CA GLU A 281 19.15 -15.60 11.10
C GLU A 281 20.44 -14.80 11.41
N LEU A 282 20.83 -13.87 10.53
CA LEU A 282 21.94 -12.94 10.77
C LEU A 282 21.66 -11.94 11.91
N ALA A 283 20.42 -11.43 12.03
CA ALA A 283 20.05 -10.46 13.05
C ALA A 283 19.85 -11.08 14.45
N VAL A 284 19.42 -12.34 14.51
CA VAL A 284 19.28 -13.14 15.74
C VAL A 284 20.65 -13.64 16.23
N GLY A 285 21.49 -14.16 15.32
CA GLY A 285 22.83 -14.66 15.64
C GLY A 285 22.86 -16.06 16.29
N SER A 286 24.06 -16.59 16.50
CA SER A 286 24.30 -18.02 16.77
C SER A 286 24.02 -18.51 18.20
N SER A 287 23.39 -17.70 19.07
CA SER A 287 23.47 -17.87 20.53
C SER A 287 22.13 -18.09 21.25
N GLY A 288 21.07 -18.45 20.53
CA GLY A 288 19.70 -18.60 21.05
C GLY A 288 18.77 -17.47 20.59
N PRO A 289 17.62 -17.23 21.26
CA PRO A 289 16.70 -16.15 20.90
C PRO A 289 17.34 -14.79 21.20
N GLY A 290 18.07 -14.26 20.22
CA GLY A 290 18.81 -13.00 20.30
C GLY A 290 17.96 -11.73 20.31
N CYS A 291 16.64 -11.83 20.46
CA CYS A 291 15.74 -10.68 20.57
C CYS A 291 14.69 -10.90 21.66
N ASP A 292 14.21 -9.82 22.23
CA ASP A 292 13.14 -9.80 23.24
C ASP A 292 11.76 -9.57 22.61
N ALA A 293 11.70 -9.19 21.32
CA ALA A 293 10.49 -8.95 20.51
C ALA A 293 10.81 -8.73 19.02
N ALA A 294 9.78 -8.66 18.17
CA ALA A 294 9.89 -8.31 16.75
C ALA A 294 8.78 -7.36 16.25
N TYR A 295 9.06 -6.64 15.17
CA TYR A 295 8.09 -5.84 14.42
C TYR A 295 8.36 -5.90 12.91
N PHE A 296 7.30 -6.06 12.11
CA PHE A 296 7.38 -5.99 10.65
C PHE A 296 6.25 -5.15 10.05
N ALA A 297 6.56 -4.33 9.07
CA ALA A 297 5.56 -3.66 8.23
C ALA A 297 5.32 -4.47 6.94
N LEU A 298 4.10 -4.94 6.73
CA LEU A 298 3.69 -5.75 5.58
C LEU A 298 2.52 -5.06 4.85
N HIS A 299 2.24 -5.42 3.59
CA HIS A 299 1.03 -4.89 2.93
C HIS A 299 -0.23 -5.61 3.43
N GLY A 300 -0.18 -6.94 3.48
CA GLY A 300 -1.30 -7.84 3.74
C GLY A 300 -2.11 -8.20 2.51
N ALA A 301 -1.62 -7.91 1.30
CA ALA A 301 -2.36 -8.12 0.04
C ALA A 301 -1.44 -8.59 -1.10
N MET A 302 -0.33 -9.24 -0.77
CA MET A 302 0.61 -9.80 -1.75
C MET A 302 0.15 -11.22 -2.13
N VAL A 303 0.12 -11.52 -3.44
CA VAL A 303 -0.22 -12.86 -3.94
C VAL A 303 0.90 -13.35 -4.85
N ALA A 304 1.36 -14.58 -4.61
CA ALA A 304 2.38 -15.22 -5.42
C ALA A 304 1.81 -16.45 -6.15
N GLU A 305 2.49 -16.91 -7.20
CA GLU A 305 2.06 -18.07 -7.97
C GLU A 305 1.98 -19.33 -7.09
N GLY A 306 0.76 -19.77 -6.78
CA GLY A 306 0.49 -20.87 -5.86
C GLY A 306 0.73 -20.55 -4.38
N CYS A 307 0.64 -19.29 -3.98
CA CYS A 307 0.51 -18.85 -2.59
C CYS A 307 -0.45 -17.65 -2.52
N ASP A 308 -1.68 -17.93 -2.09
CA ASP A 308 -2.77 -16.96 -1.97
C ASP A 308 -2.66 -16.06 -0.71
N ASP A 309 -1.80 -16.45 0.25
CA ASP A 309 -1.54 -15.76 1.52
C ASP A 309 -0.02 -15.67 1.74
N VAL A 310 0.61 -14.70 1.08
CA VAL A 310 2.06 -14.47 1.16
C VAL A 310 2.44 -13.96 2.55
N GLU A 311 1.72 -12.98 3.09
CA GLU A 311 2.00 -12.41 4.39
C GLU A 311 1.88 -13.43 5.54
N GLY A 312 0.93 -14.37 5.49
CA GLY A 312 0.84 -15.49 6.43
C GLY A 312 2.05 -16.44 6.36
N GLU A 313 2.54 -16.76 5.16
CA GLU A 313 3.80 -17.52 5.00
C GLU A 313 5.02 -16.75 5.51
N LEU A 314 5.08 -15.43 5.31
CA LEU A 314 6.16 -14.59 5.82
C LEU A 314 6.11 -14.48 7.35
N ILE A 315 4.91 -14.35 7.94
CA ILE A 315 4.68 -14.33 9.40
C ILE A 315 5.11 -15.65 10.03
N GLU A 316 4.75 -16.80 9.46
CA GLU A 316 5.22 -18.12 9.93
C GLU A 316 6.73 -18.27 9.82
N LEU A 317 7.33 -17.82 8.70
CA LEU A 317 8.78 -17.85 8.50
C LEU A 317 9.51 -16.99 9.54
N ILE A 318 9.01 -15.79 9.82
CA ILE A 318 9.53 -14.89 10.86
C ILE A 318 9.39 -15.56 12.24
N ARG A 319 8.18 -16.02 12.59
CA ARG A 319 7.86 -16.67 13.87
C ARG A 319 8.76 -17.87 14.14
N GLY A 320 9.03 -18.69 13.11
CA GLY A 320 9.93 -19.84 13.17
C GLY A 320 11.42 -19.52 13.36
N VAL A 321 11.84 -18.26 13.26
CA VAL A 321 13.21 -17.80 13.55
C VAL A 321 13.29 -17.00 14.85
N ILE A 322 12.27 -16.20 15.19
CA ILE A 322 12.26 -15.38 16.42
C ILE A 322 11.76 -16.13 17.67
N GLY A 323 10.95 -17.18 17.51
CA GLY A 323 10.34 -17.93 18.61
C GLY A 323 9.16 -17.22 19.29
N ASP A 324 8.88 -17.59 20.54
CA ASP A 324 7.82 -17.00 21.37
C ASP A 324 8.30 -15.71 22.05
N VAL A 325 8.48 -14.68 21.22
CA VAL A 325 8.65 -13.28 21.63
C VAL A 325 7.45 -12.47 21.13
N PRO A 326 7.05 -11.35 21.75
CA PRO A 326 5.92 -10.57 21.25
C PRO A 326 6.25 -10.00 19.87
N PHE A 327 5.36 -10.24 18.91
CA PHE A 327 5.50 -9.88 17.50
C PHE A 327 4.28 -9.05 17.07
N VAL A 328 4.54 -7.81 16.64
CA VAL A 328 3.53 -6.89 16.11
C VAL A 328 3.76 -6.72 14.60
N VAL A 329 2.69 -6.72 13.82
CA VAL A 329 2.75 -6.42 12.37
C VAL A 329 1.85 -5.23 12.04
N SER A 330 2.38 -4.24 11.31
CA SER A 330 1.56 -3.21 10.68
C SER A 330 1.11 -3.64 9.28
N LEU A 331 -0.08 -3.20 8.87
CA LEU A 331 -0.72 -3.54 7.60
C LEU A 331 -1.36 -2.32 6.93
N ASP A 332 -1.44 -2.32 5.60
CA ASP A 332 -2.36 -1.45 4.87
C ASP A 332 -3.81 -1.87 5.17
N LEU A 333 -4.76 -0.95 5.15
CA LEU A 333 -6.19 -1.28 5.31
C LEU A 333 -6.76 -2.10 4.13
N HIS A 334 -6.07 -2.11 2.98
CA HIS A 334 -6.37 -3.03 1.87
C HIS A 334 -5.87 -4.47 2.13
N ALA A 335 -5.29 -4.78 3.29
CA ALA A 335 -4.91 -6.15 3.63
C ALA A 335 -6.09 -7.12 3.56
N ASN A 336 -5.91 -8.22 2.82
CA ASN A 336 -6.72 -9.42 2.97
C ASN A 336 -6.23 -10.19 4.21
N VAL A 337 -6.59 -9.69 5.40
CA VAL A 337 -6.21 -10.37 6.65
C VAL A 337 -6.79 -11.78 6.67
N THR A 338 -5.90 -12.77 6.87
CA THR A 338 -6.26 -14.19 7.01
C THR A 338 -6.23 -14.64 8.46
N ALA A 339 -6.90 -15.75 8.75
CA ALA A 339 -6.81 -16.45 10.03
C ALA A 339 -5.36 -16.86 10.36
N ARG A 340 -4.58 -17.20 9.33
CA ARG A 340 -3.15 -17.56 9.44
C ARG A 340 -2.29 -16.38 9.88
N MET A 341 -2.46 -15.21 9.25
CA MET A 341 -1.81 -13.96 9.68
C MET A 341 -2.16 -13.65 11.13
N ALA A 342 -3.45 -13.68 11.49
CA ALA A 342 -3.94 -13.33 12.83
C ALA A 342 -3.46 -14.31 13.93
N ALA A 343 -3.27 -15.59 13.61
CA ALA A 343 -2.77 -16.60 14.55
C ALA A 343 -1.25 -16.52 14.79
N GLY A 344 -0.47 -16.00 13.83
CA GLY A 344 0.99 -15.93 13.94
C GLY A 344 1.54 -14.78 14.80
N VAL A 345 0.71 -13.77 15.11
CA VAL A 345 1.14 -12.50 15.74
C VAL A 345 0.39 -12.18 17.05
N ASP A 346 1.03 -11.36 17.88
CA ASP A 346 0.46 -10.87 19.13
C ASP A 346 -0.41 -9.61 18.91
N ALA A 347 -0.20 -8.90 17.79
CA ALA A 347 -1.08 -7.85 17.28
C ALA A 347 -0.92 -7.63 15.77
N LEU A 348 -2.05 -7.35 15.09
CA LEU A 348 -2.07 -6.66 13.78
C LEU A 348 -2.52 -5.20 13.99
N VAL A 349 -1.90 -4.26 13.28
CA VAL A 349 -2.20 -2.82 13.38
C VAL A 349 -2.36 -2.22 11.98
N GLY A 350 -3.60 -1.96 11.59
CA GLY A 350 -3.94 -1.35 10.30
C GLY A 350 -3.79 0.17 10.25
N PHE A 351 -3.76 0.70 9.04
CA PHE A 351 -3.95 2.13 8.75
C PHE A 351 -5.36 2.57 9.17
N ARG A 352 -5.52 3.87 9.47
CA ARG A 352 -6.82 4.47 9.84
C ARG A 352 -7.36 5.44 8.80
N THR A 353 -6.59 5.70 7.74
CA THR A 353 -6.91 6.72 6.75
C THR A 353 -6.96 6.18 5.33
N TYR A 354 -7.97 6.61 4.57
CA TYR A 354 -8.03 6.46 3.12
C TYR A 354 -8.58 7.75 2.46
N PRO A 355 -7.79 8.47 1.64
CA PRO A 355 -6.40 8.21 1.24
C PRO A 355 -5.43 8.05 2.41
N HIS A 356 -4.46 7.14 2.28
CA HIS A 356 -3.50 6.84 3.34
C HIS A 356 -2.59 8.03 3.60
N VAL A 357 -2.60 8.51 4.84
CA VAL A 357 -1.75 9.59 5.33
C VAL A 357 -1.18 9.31 6.74
N ASP A 358 -1.56 8.19 7.38
CA ASP A 358 -1.22 7.85 8.78
C ASP A 358 -0.18 6.70 8.94
N PHE A 359 0.77 6.59 8.02
CA PHE A 359 1.79 5.52 8.03
C PHE A 359 2.70 5.57 9.26
N GLU A 360 3.32 6.73 9.53
CA GLU A 360 4.23 6.85 10.68
C GLU A 360 3.43 6.64 11.97
N GLU A 361 2.24 7.23 12.05
CA GLU A 361 1.26 7.07 13.11
C GLU A 361 0.85 5.60 13.31
N THR A 362 0.79 4.78 12.27
CA THR A 362 0.57 3.32 12.37
C THR A 362 1.77 2.61 12.99
N GLY A 363 2.98 2.96 12.57
CA GLY A 363 4.22 2.47 13.17
C GLY A 363 4.39 2.87 14.63
N GLU A 364 3.96 4.08 14.97
CA GLU A 364 3.99 4.63 16.32
C GLU A 364 3.02 3.88 17.24
N ARG A 365 1.76 3.69 16.83
CA ARG A 365 0.79 2.83 17.53
C ARG A 365 1.35 1.41 17.75
N SER A 366 2.01 0.86 16.74
CA SER A 366 2.64 -0.47 16.80
C SER A 366 3.79 -0.53 17.82
N ALA A 367 4.63 0.50 17.86
CA ALA A 367 5.72 0.61 18.83
C ALA A 367 5.21 0.81 20.26
N GLU A 368 4.23 1.68 20.48
CA GLU A 368 3.63 1.91 21.79
C GLU A 368 2.98 0.64 22.37
N LEU A 369 2.30 -0.13 21.52
CA LEU A 369 1.71 -1.42 21.87
C LEU A 369 2.78 -2.48 22.21
N LEU A 370 3.82 -2.63 21.38
CA LEU A 370 4.92 -3.56 21.67
C LEU A 370 5.66 -3.18 22.97
N LEU A 371 5.91 -1.88 23.18
CA LEU A 371 6.51 -1.36 24.42
C LEU A 371 5.60 -1.59 25.64
N ARG A 372 4.27 -1.61 25.50
CA ARG A 372 3.34 -2.02 26.58
C ARG A 372 3.52 -3.49 26.93
N MET A 373 3.64 -4.39 25.94
CA MET A 373 3.90 -5.80 26.19
C MET A 373 5.24 -5.99 26.92
N LEU A 374 6.32 -5.39 26.39
CA LEU A 374 7.67 -5.47 26.96
C LEU A 374 7.75 -4.92 28.40
N ARG A 375 7.09 -3.80 28.72
CA ARG A 375 7.09 -3.22 30.08
C ARG A 375 6.22 -3.99 31.08
N SER A 376 5.16 -4.65 30.63
CA SER A 376 4.21 -5.35 31.53
C SER A 376 4.46 -6.84 31.64
N GLY A 377 5.24 -7.43 30.73
CA GLY A 377 5.38 -8.88 30.58
C GLY A 377 4.14 -9.57 30.01
N ARG A 378 3.05 -8.85 29.72
CA ARG A 378 1.77 -9.40 29.25
C ARG A 378 1.70 -9.39 27.73
N ARG A 379 1.23 -10.48 27.14
CA ARG A 379 0.86 -10.58 25.72
C ARG A 379 -0.53 -9.99 25.48
N THR A 380 -0.77 -9.52 24.27
CA THR A 380 -2.12 -9.21 23.78
C THR A 380 -2.73 -10.38 23.01
N LYS A 381 -4.00 -10.26 22.63
CA LYS A 381 -4.76 -11.21 21.82
C LYS A 381 -5.32 -10.51 20.59
N THR A 382 -4.92 -10.95 19.40
CA THR A 382 -5.50 -10.55 18.11
C THR A 382 -6.81 -11.30 17.89
N ARG A 383 -7.95 -10.60 17.75
CA ARG A 383 -9.25 -11.19 17.42
C ARG A 383 -9.67 -10.71 16.03
N LEU A 384 -9.90 -11.67 15.13
CA LEU A 384 -10.31 -11.45 13.74
C LEU A 384 -11.79 -11.80 13.59
N ARG A 385 -12.52 -10.95 12.84
CA ARG A 385 -13.78 -11.30 12.19
C ARG A 385 -13.63 -11.01 10.70
N LYS A 386 -13.53 -12.09 9.92
CA LYS A 386 -13.56 -12.06 8.45
C LYS A 386 -15.01 -11.93 8.00
N LEU A 387 -15.27 -11.12 6.98
CA LEU A 387 -16.59 -10.95 6.40
C LEU A 387 -16.59 -11.48 4.95
N PRO A 388 -17.60 -12.27 4.55
CA PRO A 388 -17.78 -12.74 3.18
C PRO A 388 -18.34 -11.61 2.29
N MET A 389 -17.58 -10.52 2.18
CA MET A 389 -17.88 -9.38 1.31
C MET A 389 -16.60 -8.75 0.77
N ILE A 390 -16.72 -8.17 -0.42
CA ILE A 390 -15.75 -7.30 -1.06
C ILE A 390 -16.46 -5.98 -1.35
N VAL A 391 -15.81 -4.84 -1.11
CA VAL A 391 -16.36 -3.51 -1.40
C VAL A 391 -15.51 -2.76 -2.42
N PRO A 392 -16.10 -1.86 -3.25
CA PRO A 392 -15.33 -0.95 -4.08
C PRO A 392 -14.41 -0.08 -3.22
N ALA A 393 -13.14 0.07 -3.65
CA ALA A 393 -12.19 0.92 -2.95
C ALA A 393 -12.64 2.40 -2.98
N GLU A 394 -13.25 2.82 -4.08
CA GLU A 394 -13.58 4.21 -4.44
C GLU A 394 -14.49 4.94 -3.44
N ASN A 395 -15.24 4.20 -2.61
CA ASN A 395 -16.13 4.74 -1.56
C ASN A 395 -15.73 4.27 -0.14
N SER A 396 -14.51 3.76 0.05
CA SER A 396 -13.97 3.37 1.37
C SER A 396 -13.27 4.55 2.09
N GLN A 397 -13.77 5.78 1.93
CA GLN A 397 -13.17 7.01 2.46
C GLN A 397 -13.18 7.08 4.00
N SER A 398 -12.10 7.57 4.62
CA SER A 398 -11.99 7.70 6.08
C SER A 398 -12.38 9.08 6.63
N ASP A 399 -12.88 9.97 5.78
CA ASP A 399 -13.26 11.35 6.11
C ASP A 399 -14.76 11.64 5.87
N SER A 400 -15.45 10.71 5.23
CA SER A 400 -16.84 10.79 4.79
C SER A 400 -17.33 9.40 4.36
N GLY A 401 -18.65 9.20 4.25
CA GLY A 401 -19.23 7.94 3.79
C GLY A 401 -19.22 6.81 4.84
N PRO A 402 -19.54 5.56 4.43
CA PRO A 402 -19.85 4.48 5.37
C PRO A 402 -18.66 3.97 6.18
N PHE A 403 -17.44 4.15 5.67
CA PHE A 403 -16.21 3.75 6.37
C PHE A 403 -15.80 4.77 7.43
N PHE A 404 -16.13 6.06 7.26
CA PHE A 404 -16.00 7.07 8.32
C PHE A 404 -16.91 6.76 9.52
N ASP A 405 -18.19 6.47 9.27
CA ASP A 405 -19.14 6.07 10.33
C ASP A 405 -18.62 4.86 11.14
N LEU A 406 -18.10 3.86 10.44
CA LEU A 406 -17.53 2.64 11.05
C LEU A 406 -16.26 2.96 11.88
N TRP A 407 -15.45 3.93 11.45
CA TRP A 407 -14.27 4.39 12.20
C TRP A 407 -14.62 5.20 13.45
N GLU A 408 -15.67 6.03 13.44
CA GLU A 408 -16.14 6.72 14.65
C GLU A 408 -16.68 5.72 15.68
N GLU A 409 -17.41 4.70 15.25
CA GLU A 409 -17.85 3.60 16.12
C GLU A 409 -16.68 2.77 16.67
N ALA A 410 -15.63 2.53 15.88
CA ALA A 410 -14.41 1.87 16.35
C ALA A 410 -13.62 2.72 17.37
N ARG A 411 -13.53 4.05 17.16
CA ARG A 411 -12.91 5.00 18.10
C ARG A 411 -13.68 5.07 19.42
N SER A 412 -15.00 4.96 19.38
CA SER A 412 -15.86 4.86 20.57
C SER A 412 -15.54 3.60 21.39
N GLY A 413 -15.40 2.44 20.73
CA GLY A 413 -14.98 1.19 21.36
C GLY A 413 -13.59 1.28 22.02
N GLU A 414 -12.60 1.85 21.35
CA GLU A 414 -11.27 2.11 21.91
C GLU A 414 -11.30 3.05 23.13
N ALA A 415 -12.10 4.12 23.07
CA ALA A 415 -12.24 5.09 24.16
C ALA A 415 -12.92 4.50 25.42
N LEU A 416 -13.82 3.53 25.23
CA LEU A 416 -14.40 2.72 26.30
C LEU A 416 -13.46 1.58 26.77
N GLY A 417 -12.39 1.32 26.02
CA GLY A 417 -11.40 0.26 26.25
C GLY A 417 -11.88 -1.14 25.86
N GLU A 418 -12.88 -1.26 24.99
CA GLU A 418 -13.34 -2.55 24.48
C GLU A 418 -12.23 -3.28 23.69
N SER A 419 -11.38 -2.51 23.01
CA SER A 419 -10.09 -2.92 22.45
C SER A 419 -8.98 -1.95 22.90
N LEU A 420 -7.72 -2.33 22.67
CA LEU A 420 -6.54 -1.44 22.77
C LEU A 420 -6.15 -0.88 21.41
N ILE A 421 -6.36 -1.66 20.35
CA ILE A 421 -6.28 -1.26 18.95
C ILE A 421 -7.43 -1.95 18.22
N THR A 422 -8.16 -1.19 17.41
CA THR A 422 -9.05 -1.66 16.36
C THR A 422 -8.43 -1.35 15.00
N SER A 423 -8.70 -2.20 14.01
CA SER A 423 -8.27 -2.05 12.61
C SER A 423 -9.35 -2.60 11.69
N LEU A 424 -9.74 -1.79 10.70
CA LEU A 424 -10.84 -2.06 9.77
C LEU A 424 -10.26 -2.19 8.37
N PHE A 425 -10.55 -3.30 7.70
CA PHE A 425 -9.94 -3.66 6.42
C PHE A 425 -11.03 -3.84 5.35
N PRO A 426 -11.25 -2.88 4.44
CA PRO A 426 -12.13 -3.06 3.29
C PRO A 426 -11.60 -4.03 2.22
N VAL A 427 -10.34 -4.48 2.36
CA VAL A 427 -9.59 -5.38 1.45
C VAL A 427 -9.33 -4.81 0.05
N GLN A 428 -8.16 -5.14 -0.52
CA GLN A 428 -7.82 -4.94 -1.94
C GLN A 428 -8.80 -5.76 -2.80
N PRO A 429 -9.76 -5.14 -3.50
CA PRO A 429 -10.90 -5.90 -4.04
C PRO A 429 -10.56 -6.73 -5.29
N TRP A 430 -9.34 -6.59 -5.83
CA TRP A 430 -8.88 -7.20 -7.07
C TRP A 430 -8.04 -8.49 -6.86
N LEU A 431 -8.47 -9.32 -5.90
CA LEU A 431 -7.83 -10.58 -5.51
C LEU A 431 -8.78 -11.79 -5.63
N ASP A 432 -8.55 -12.65 -6.62
CA ASP A 432 -9.20 -13.95 -6.78
C ASP A 432 -8.44 -15.02 -5.97
N ILE A 433 -8.74 -15.06 -4.67
CA ILE A 433 -8.14 -15.96 -3.68
C ILE A 433 -9.24 -16.62 -2.84
N ALA A 434 -8.93 -17.75 -2.19
CA ALA A 434 -9.92 -18.51 -1.43
C ALA A 434 -10.44 -17.76 -0.19
N GLU A 435 -9.54 -17.34 0.71
CA GLU A 435 -9.88 -16.62 1.97
C GLU A 435 -10.04 -15.10 1.74
N MET A 436 -10.79 -14.73 0.70
CA MET A 436 -11.01 -13.34 0.31
C MET A 436 -12.10 -12.67 1.16
N GLY A 437 -11.92 -11.38 1.46
CA GLY A 437 -12.99 -10.52 1.98
C GLY A 437 -12.54 -9.51 3.04
N CYS A 438 -13.41 -8.54 3.32
CA CYS A 438 -13.20 -7.50 4.34
C CYS A 438 -12.97 -8.12 5.73
N ALA A 439 -12.32 -7.39 6.63
CA ALA A 439 -12.06 -7.85 7.99
C ALA A 439 -12.18 -6.74 9.04
N VAL A 440 -12.58 -7.14 10.25
CA VAL A 440 -12.35 -6.38 11.48
C VAL A 440 -11.32 -7.12 12.31
N VAL A 441 -10.30 -6.41 12.78
CA VAL A 441 -9.37 -6.90 13.79
C VAL A 441 -9.41 -6.02 15.02
N THR A 442 -9.48 -6.63 16.19
CA THR A 442 -9.28 -5.98 17.48
C THR A 442 -8.11 -6.63 18.21
N VAL A 443 -7.42 -5.86 19.03
CA VAL A 443 -6.30 -6.34 19.85
C VAL A 443 -6.54 -5.88 21.29
N GLY A 444 -6.47 -6.81 22.24
CA GLY A 444 -6.71 -6.52 23.67
C GLY A 444 -5.86 -7.35 24.64
N GLU A 445 -5.86 -6.95 25.91
CA GLU A 445 -5.39 -7.79 27.02
C GLU A 445 -6.53 -8.69 27.57
N ASP A 446 -7.79 -8.24 27.45
CA ASP A 446 -8.99 -9.06 27.66
C ASP A 446 -9.43 -9.65 26.31
N GLU A 447 -9.31 -10.96 26.21
CA GLU A 447 -9.66 -11.77 25.04
C GLU A 447 -11.14 -11.67 24.66
N ALA A 448 -12.03 -11.81 25.66
CA ALA A 448 -13.47 -11.83 25.44
C ALA A 448 -14.02 -10.43 25.18
N ARG A 449 -13.38 -9.38 25.70
CA ARG A 449 -13.75 -7.98 25.41
C ARG A 449 -13.39 -7.58 23.98
N ALA A 450 -12.15 -7.85 23.57
CA ALA A 450 -11.73 -7.62 22.18
C ALA A 450 -12.60 -8.39 21.18
N GLU A 451 -12.97 -9.64 21.50
CA GLU A 451 -13.82 -10.46 20.66
C GLU A 451 -15.24 -9.87 20.46
N ARG A 452 -15.91 -9.44 21.53
CA ARG A 452 -17.23 -8.79 21.44
C ARG A 452 -17.19 -7.51 20.61
N GLU A 453 -16.10 -6.75 20.66
CA GLU A 453 -15.94 -5.55 19.85
C GLU A 453 -15.73 -5.86 18.37
N ALA A 454 -14.98 -6.93 18.05
CA ALA A 454 -14.84 -7.40 16.67
C ALA A 454 -16.19 -7.86 16.11
N ASP A 455 -17.00 -8.59 16.89
CA ASP A 455 -18.37 -8.96 16.52
C ASP A 455 -19.27 -7.75 16.29
N ARG A 456 -19.24 -6.76 17.20
CA ARG A 456 -20.07 -5.54 17.12
C ARG A 456 -19.78 -4.73 15.85
N LEU A 457 -18.50 -4.54 15.55
CA LEU A 457 -18.05 -3.78 14.39
C LEU A 457 -18.22 -4.53 13.08
N ALA A 458 -17.96 -5.85 13.05
CA ALA A 458 -18.19 -6.66 11.85
C ALA A 458 -19.68 -6.67 11.48
N GLU A 459 -20.56 -6.84 12.45
CA GLU A 459 -22.01 -6.75 12.26
C GLU A 459 -22.46 -5.36 11.75
N LEU A 460 -21.83 -4.26 12.20
CA LEU A 460 -22.09 -2.93 11.64
C LEU A 460 -21.57 -2.80 10.19
N PHE A 461 -20.38 -3.31 9.90
CA PHE A 461 -19.77 -3.29 8.57
C PHE A 461 -20.62 -4.08 7.56
N TRP A 462 -21.10 -5.27 7.93
CA TRP A 462 -21.99 -6.10 7.10
C TRP A 462 -23.31 -5.41 6.77
N ARG A 463 -23.94 -4.73 7.75
CA ARG A 463 -25.17 -3.96 7.51
C ARG A 463 -24.93 -2.79 6.54
N LYS A 464 -23.77 -2.15 6.61
CA LYS A 464 -23.40 -1.03 5.72
C LYS A 464 -22.93 -1.46 4.33
N ARG A 465 -22.78 -2.76 4.00
CA ARG A 465 -22.18 -3.24 2.73
C ARG A 465 -22.74 -2.60 1.45
N HIS A 466 -24.03 -2.28 1.42
CA HIS A 466 -24.71 -1.60 0.30
C HIS A 466 -24.33 -0.13 0.15
N GLU A 467 -23.99 0.55 1.25
CA GLU A 467 -23.59 1.96 1.26
C GLU A 467 -22.21 2.19 0.63
N PHE A 468 -21.37 1.14 0.53
CA PHE A 468 -20.03 1.18 -0.07
C PHE A 468 -20.04 1.16 -1.61
N GLN A 469 -21.20 1.05 -2.26
CA GLN A 469 -21.26 1.15 -3.73
C GLN A 469 -20.83 2.54 -4.20
N ALA A 470 -20.08 2.62 -5.29
CA ALA A 470 -19.51 3.86 -5.80
C ALA A 470 -20.36 4.47 -6.94
N GLU A 471 -20.43 5.80 -7.02
CA GLU A 471 -21.12 6.50 -8.11
C GLU A 471 -20.25 6.56 -9.38
N LEU A 472 -20.52 5.66 -10.33
CA LEU A 472 -19.73 5.50 -11.55
C LEU A 472 -20.36 6.24 -12.74
N HIS A 473 -19.52 6.97 -13.48
CA HIS A 473 -19.93 7.88 -14.54
C HIS A 473 -19.58 7.31 -15.92
N PRO A 474 -20.54 7.14 -16.85
CA PRO A 474 -20.26 6.75 -18.22
C PRO A 474 -19.35 7.77 -18.92
N ILE A 475 -18.30 7.27 -19.57
CA ILE A 475 -17.22 8.10 -20.15
C ILE A 475 -17.78 9.09 -21.18
N ASP A 476 -18.71 8.65 -22.02
CA ASP A 476 -19.31 9.49 -23.07
C ASP A 476 -20.11 10.66 -22.48
N LYS A 477 -20.92 10.40 -21.44
CA LYS A 477 -21.69 11.43 -20.73
C LYS A 477 -20.78 12.40 -20.00
N MET A 478 -19.70 11.92 -19.38
CA MET A 478 -18.71 12.78 -18.75
C MET A 478 -18.04 13.70 -19.78
N VAL A 479 -17.55 13.17 -20.90
CA VAL A 479 -16.90 13.98 -21.94
C VAL A 479 -17.87 14.98 -22.58
N THR A 480 -19.13 14.59 -22.84
CA THR A 480 -20.17 15.52 -23.31
C THR A 480 -20.44 16.64 -22.29
N SER A 481 -20.49 16.32 -21.00
CA SER A 481 -20.66 17.30 -19.92
C SER A 481 -19.47 18.27 -19.81
N ALA A 482 -18.24 17.76 -19.92
CA ALA A 482 -17.04 18.59 -19.95
C ALA A 482 -17.04 19.54 -21.17
N LEU A 483 -17.44 19.05 -22.35
CA LEU A 483 -17.57 19.84 -23.56
C LEU A 483 -18.71 20.87 -23.55
N ALA A 484 -19.69 20.73 -22.65
CA ALA A 484 -20.71 21.75 -22.37
C ALA A 484 -20.26 22.77 -21.31
N THR A 485 -19.32 22.42 -20.44
CA THR A 485 -18.95 23.19 -19.23
C THR A 485 -17.68 24.03 -19.45
N THR A 486 -17.75 25.06 -20.28
CA THR A 486 -16.59 25.93 -20.56
C THR A 486 -16.36 26.98 -19.47
N GLY A 487 -15.17 26.95 -18.84
CA GLY A 487 -14.61 28.05 -18.07
C GLY A 487 -14.81 28.02 -16.54
N GLY A 488 -13.84 28.59 -15.83
CA GLY A 488 -13.87 28.97 -14.41
C GLY A 488 -13.88 27.83 -13.38
N GLY A 489 -13.11 27.98 -12.30
CA GLY A 489 -13.21 27.14 -11.10
C GLY A 489 -12.21 25.99 -10.96
N GLY A 490 -11.27 25.82 -11.89
CA GLY A 490 -10.28 24.72 -11.89
C GLY A 490 -10.65 23.56 -12.82
N PRO A 491 -9.77 22.56 -12.97
CA PRO A 491 -10.00 21.37 -13.79
C PRO A 491 -11.18 20.52 -13.31
N ILE A 492 -11.84 19.86 -14.26
CA ILE A 492 -12.60 18.63 -14.00
C ILE A 492 -11.58 17.50 -13.83
N VAL A 493 -11.54 16.85 -12.66
CA VAL A 493 -10.65 15.70 -12.42
C VAL A 493 -11.45 14.42 -12.63
N VAL A 494 -10.91 13.50 -13.44
CA VAL A 494 -11.59 12.25 -13.82
C VAL A 494 -10.71 11.07 -13.46
N SER A 495 -11.27 10.11 -12.72
CA SER A 495 -10.58 8.88 -12.33
C SER A 495 -10.95 7.74 -13.27
N ASP A 496 -9.95 7.23 -13.98
CA ASP A 496 -9.98 5.92 -14.61
C ASP A 496 -9.42 4.90 -13.60
N SER A 497 -10.25 4.53 -12.61
CA SER A 497 -9.86 3.58 -11.56
C SER A 497 -9.55 2.19 -12.13
N ALA A 498 -10.29 1.78 -13.17
CA ALA A 498 -10.19 0.45 -13.77
C ALA A 498 -8.79 0.11 -14.29
N ASP A 499 -7.94 1.12 -14.53
CA ASP A 499 -6.56 0.98 -14.98
C ASP A 499 -5.56 1.68 -14.04
N SER A 500 -5.84 1.69 -12.73
CA SER A 500 -4.99 2.29 -11.69
C SER A 500 -3.68 1.51 -11.43
N PRO A 501 -2.48 2.08 -11.68
CA PRO A 501 -1.21 1.41 -11.37
C PRO A 501 -0.96 1.27 -9.87
N GLY A 502 -1.52 2.18 -9.06
CA GLY A 502 -1.55 2.04 -7.59
C GLY A 502 -2.59 1.04 -7.08
N ALA A 503 -3.09 0.18 -7.97
CA ALA A 503 -4.00 -0.94 -7.71
C ALA A 503 -3.61 -2.18 -8.55
N GLY A 504 -2.35 -2.24 -9.00
CA GLY A 504 -1.77 -3.36 -9.75
C GLY A 504 -2.15 -3.45 -11.23
N SER A 505 -3.02 -2.58 -11.75
CA SER A 505 -3.27 -2.47 -13.19
C SER A 505 -2.06 -1.88 -13.95
N THR A 506 -2.06 -2.02 -15.27
CA THR A 506 -0.91 -1.69 -16.13
C THR A 506 -0.74 -0.20 -16.40
N GLY A 507 -1.82 0.58 -16.38
CA GLY A 507 -1.81 2.01 -16.72
C GLY A 507 -1.83 2.30 -18.23
N ASP A 508 -2.06 1.28 -19.08
CA ASP A 508 -1.97 1.38 -20.54
C ASP A 508 -3.33 1.50 -21.26
N SER A 509 -4.46 1.58 -20.55
CA SER A 509 -5.78 1.75 -21.15
C SER A 509 -5.94 3.11 -21.82
N ASN A 510 -6.30 3.10 -23.11
CA ASN A 510 -6.50 4.30 -23.93
C ASN A 510 -7.96 4.77 -24.05
N VAL A 511 -8.91 4.16 -23.33
CA VAL A 511 -10.36 4.40 -23.51
C VAL A 511 -10.77 5.85 -23.33
N VAL A 512 -10.23 6.55 -22.33
CA VAL A 512 -10.56 7.96 -22.07
C VAL A 512 -10.01 8.88 -23.17
N LEU A 513 -8.79 8.60 -23.65
CA LEU A 513 -8.20 9.32 -24.80
C LEU A 513 -9.02 9.08 -26.07
N ARG A 514 -9.45 7.83 -26.32
CA ARG A 514 -10.29 7.46 -27.46
C ARG A 514 -11.61 8.22 -27.47
N GLU A 515 -12.28 8.30 -26.32
CA GLU A 515 -13.56 8.99 -26.20
C GLU A 515 -13.44 10.52 -26.30
N LEU A 516 -12.38 11.10 -25.71
CA LEU A 516 -12.05 12.53 -25.87
C LEU A 516 -11.82 12.90 -27.33
N LEU A 517 -11.04 12.09 -28.08
CA LEU A 517 -10.82 12.31 -29.51
C LEU A 517 -12.11 12.09 -30.34
N ARG A 518 -12.94 11.10 -29.98
CA ARG A 518 -14.22 10.83 -30.66
C ARG A 518 -15.21 12.00 -30.55
N GLN A 519 -15.19 12.75 -29.46
CA GLN A 519 -16.04 13.94 -29.27
C GLN A 519 -15.36 15.28 -29.63
N GLY A 520 -14.16 15.27 -30.22
CA GLY A 520 -13.48 16.49 -30.67
C GLY A 520 -12.84 17.32 -29.54
N ALA A 521 -12.56 16.72 -28.38
CA ALA A 521 -12.03 17.45 -27.23
C ALA A 521 -10.65 18.10 -27.50
N GLN A 522 -9.85 17.54 -28.42
CA GLN A 522 -8.56 18.09 -28.84
C GLN A 522 -8.62 19.49 -29.42
N GLU A 523 -9.78 19.95 -29.89
CA GLU A 523 -9.97 21.31 -30.40
C GLU A 523 -10.52 22.25 -29.31
N ARG A 524 -11.14 21.70 -28.26
CA ARG A 524 -12.07 22.44 -27.38
C ARG A 524 -11.67 22.49 -25.91
N LEU A 525 -10.88 21.54 -25.41
CA LEU A 525 -10.49 21.42 -23.99
C LEU A 525 -8.98 21.22 -23.85
N THR A 526 -8.35 21.95 -22.92
CA THR A 526 -6.98 21.66 -22.47
C THR A 526 -7.04 20.46 -21.53
N CYS A 527 -6.64 19.28 -22.02
CA CYS A 527 -6.69 18.03 -21.24
C CYS A 527 -5.29 17.54 -20.90
N LEU A 528 -5.07 17.11 -19.65
CA LEU A 528 -3.89 16.35 -19.26
C LEU A 528 -4.25 14.87 -19.09
N LEU A 529 -3.54 13.99 -19.80
CA LEU A 529 -3.76 12.54 -19.78
C LEU A 529 -2.44 11.79 -19.51
N THR A 530 -2.53 10.55 -19.03
CA THR A 530 -1.37 9.66 -18.83
C THR A 530 -1.65 8.24 -19.32
N ILE A 531 -0.67 7.62 -20.00
CA ILE A 531 -0.70 6.24 -20.51
C ILE A 531 0.70 5.61 -20.39
N VAL A 532 0.77 4.37 -19.92
CA VAL A 532 2.01 3.57 -19.91
C VAL A 532 2.21 2.88 -21.26
N ASP A 533 3.22 3.28 -22.02
CA ASP A 533 3.55 2.68 -23.33
C ASP A 533 5.04 2.89 -23.67
N ALA A 534 5.88 1.97 -23.20
CA ALA A 534 7.32 2.00 -23.48
C ALA A 534 7.66 1.93 -24.99
N PRO A 535 6.97 1.14 -25.84
CA PRO A 535 7.12 1.21 -27.30
C PRO A 535 6.88 2.62 -27.89
N ALA A 536 5.81 3.31 -27.48
CA ALA A 536 5.51 4.67 -27.95
C ALA A 536 6.51 5.70 -27.43
N VAL A 537 6.96 5.60 -26.18
CA VAL A 537 8.07 6.42 -25.66
C VAL A 537 9.34 6.20 -26.50
N ALA A 538 9.70 4.96 -26.82
CA ALA A 538 10.88 4.67 -27.63
C ALA A 538 10.78 5.27 -29.05
N LYS A 539 9.62 5.14 -29.71
CA LYS A 539 9.34 5.78 -31.02
C LYS A 539 9.49 7.32 -30.94
N ALA A 540 8.86 7.95 -29.95
CA ALA A 540 8.86 9.40 -29.81
C ALA A 540 10.23 9.98 -29.41
N ILE A 541 10.99 9.29 -28.54
CA ILE A 541 12.38 9.67 -28.21
C ILE A 541 13.27 9.60 -29.45
N ALA A 542 13.12 8.57 -30.30
CA ALA A 542 13.89 8.43 -31.53
C ALA A 542 13.55 9.52 -32.58
N ALA A 543 12.32 10.03 -32.58
CA ALA A 543 11.91 11.16 -33.42
C ALA A 543 12.38 12.52 -32.89
N GLY A 544 12.55 12.67 -31.57
CA GLY A 544 13.05 13.89 -30.92
C GLY A 544 11.99 14.97 -30.71
N VAL A 545 12.34 15.96 -29.88
CA VAL A 545 11.46 17.10 -29.52
C VAL A 545 11.18 17.99 -30.75
N GLY A 546 9.94 18.44 -30.89
CA GLY A 546 9.46 19.24 -32.02
C GLY A 546 8.99 18.42 -33.22
N SER A 547 9.34 17.13 -33.30
CA SER A 547 8.91 16.26 -34.38
C SER A 547 7.42 15.95 -34.31
N ARG A 548 6.72 16.16 -35.43
CA ARG A 548 5.35 15.68 -35.65
C ARG A 548 5.41 14.27 -36.23
N LEU A 549 4.74 13.32 -35.58
CA LEU A 549 4.69 11.93 -36.03
C LEU A 549 3.36 11.26 -35.69
N GLU A 550 3.24 10.01 -36.13
CA GLU A 550 2.13 9.12 -35.90
C GLU A 550 2.55 8.01 -34.93
N LEU A 551 1.71 7.70 -33.94
CA LEU A 551 1.96 6.71 -32.91
C LEU A 551 0.75 5.77 -32.75
N ASP A 552 1.03 4.56 -32.30
CA ASP A 552 0.05 3.67 -31.66
C ASP A 552 0.27 3.83 -30.15
N VAL A 553 -0.78 4.04 -29.36
CA VAL A 553 -0.67 4.17 -27.90
C VAL A 553 -1.69 3.34 -27.13
N GLY A 554 -1.22 2.74 -26.04
CA GLY A 554 -2.03 2.00 -25.08
C GLY A 554 -2.32 0.55 -25.48
N TYR A 555 -2.76 -0.25 -24.51
CA TYR A 555 -2.89 -1.72 -24.59
C TYR A 555 -1.61 -2.42 -25.10
N SER A 556 -0.45 -1.83 -24.78
CA SER A 556 0.87 -2.39 -25.11
C SER A 556 1.17 -3.66 -24.29
N MET A 557 0.56 -3.78 -23.11
CA MET A 557 0.60 -4.91 -22.18
C MET A 557 -0.75 -5.63 -22.12
N CYS A 558 -1.86 -4.90 -21.92
CA CYS A 558 -3.21 -5.45 -21.76
C CYS A 558 -3.94 -5.75 -23.09
N LYS A 559 -3.27 -6.48 -23.99
CA LYS A 559 -3.73 -6.76 -25.37
C LYS A 559 -5.04 -7.54 -25.49
N GLU A 560 -5.49 -8.16 -24.41
CA GLU A 560 -6.78 -8.87 -24.35
C GLU A 560 -7.96 -7.93 -24.01
N ASP A 561 -7.66 -6.74 -23.48
CA ASP A 561 -8.66 -5.78 -22.97
C ASP A 561 -8.97 -4.64 -23.96
N GLY A 562 -8.22 -4.54 -25.06
CA GLY A 562 -8.41 -3.53 -26.08
C GLY A 562 -7.23 -3.41 -27.05
N GLU A 563 -7.40 -2.52 -28.02
CA GLU A 563 -6.45 -2.30 -29.12
C GLU A 563 -5.72 -0.96 -29.00
N PRO A 564 -4.44 -0.83 -29.43
CA PRO A 564 -3.75 0.44 -29.50
C PRO A 564 -4.51 1.50 -30.29
N LEU A 565 -4.39 2.76 -29.87
CA LEU A 565 -5.04 3.91 -30.52
C LEU A 565 -4.04 4.62 -31.42
N ARG A 566 -4.35 4.67 -32.72
CA ARG A 566 -3.60 5.42 -33.72
C ARG A 566 -3.83 6.93 -33.52
N ILE A 567 -2.78 7.68 -33.24
CA ILE A 567 -2.80 9.14 -32.98
C ILE A 567 -1.75 9.87 -33.82
N VAL A 568 -1.99 11.14 -34.14
CA VAL A 568 -1.04 12.03 -34.82
C VAL A 568 -0.85 13.28 -33.98
N GLY A 569 0.40 13.65 -33.70
CA GLY A 569 0.73 14.73 -32.78
C GLY A 569 2.21 15.09 -32.78
N THR A 570 2.63 15.91 -31.81
CA THR A 570 3.99 16.46 -31.74
C THR A 570 4.66 16.13 -30.40
N VAL A 571 5.94 15.77 -30.42
CA VAL A 571 6.75 15.58 -29.20
C VAL A 571 7.04 16.95 -28.57
N ARG A 572 6.37 17.30 -27.46
CA ARG A 572 6.61 18.55 -26.72
C ARG A 572 7.90 18.48 -25.89
N SER A 573 8.08 17.40 -25.14
CA SER A 573 9.20 17.24 -24.22
C SER A 573 9.54 15.77 -23.97
N ILE A 574 10.78 15.50 -23.59
CA ILE A 574 11.28 14.18 -23.18
C ILE A 574 11.83 14.33 -21.77
N GLY A 575 11.44 13.43 -20.86
CA GLY A 575 11.89 13.41 -19.46
C GLY A 575 12.50 12.07 -19.05
N ASN A 576 13.25 12.08 -17.94
CA ASN A 576 13.77 10.88 -17.29
C ASN A 576 12.74 10.16 -16.40
N GLY A 577 11.67 10.86 -16.02
CA GLY A 577 10.55 10.38 -15.20
C GLY A 577 10.86 10.08 -13.74
N ASP A 578 11.96 10.62 -13.19
CA ASP A 578 12.20 10.68 -11.75
C ASP A 578 11.52 11.94 -11.20
N PHE A 579 10.55 11.79 -10.30
CA PHE A 579 9.85 12.92 -9.67
C PHE A 579 9.64 12.70 -8.18
N ARG A 580 9.65 13.78 -7.39
CA ARG A 580 9.30 13.72 -5.97
C ARG A 580 7.79 13.87 -5.79
N LEU A 581 7.19 12.99 -5.00
CA LEU A 581 5.84 13.17 -4.49
C LEU A 581 5.88 14.22 -3.37
N LEU A 582 5.06 15.25 -3.48
CA LEU A 582 4.94 16.37 -2.52
C LEU A 582 3.70 16.24 -1.63
N GLY A 583 2.76 15.39 -2.05
CA GLY A 583 1.46 15.16 -1.45
C GLY A 583 1.23 13.72 -0.96
N GLY A 584 0.05 13.52 -0.39
CA GLY A 584 -0.58 12.26 0.02
C GLY A 584 0.32 11.06 0.36
N TYR A 585 -0.04 9.93 -0.24
CA TYR A 585 0.38 8.54 0.04
C TYR A 585 1.88 8.34 0.30
N ALA A 586 2.77 9.01 -0.43
CA ALA A 586 4.22 8.79 -0.30
C ALA A 586 5.01 10.10 -0.33
N LYS A 587 4.50 11.11 0.38
CA LYS A 587 5.09 12.45 0.52
C LYS A 587 6.58 12.43 0.87
N GLY A 588 7.40 12.97 -0.03
CA GLY A 588 8.85 13.10 0.09
C GLY A 588 9.64 12.04 -0.69
N THR A 589 9.02 10.92 -1.06
CA THR A 589 9.66 9.84 -1.83
C THR A 589 9.89 10.22 -3.29
N ILE A 590 10.70 9.41 -4.01
CA ILE A 590 10.94 9.57 -5.44
C ILE A 590 10.19 8.48 -6.20
N ALA A 591 9.16 8.89 -6.95
CA ALA A 591 8.46 8.05 -7.92
C ALA A 591 9.25 8.01 -9.24
N ARG A 592 9.10 6.91 -9.98
CA ARG A 592 9.87 6.63 -11.21
C ARG A 592 9.00 6.01 -12.28
N MET A 593 8.62 6.81 -13.27
CA MET A 593 7.81 6.35 -14.43
C MET A 593 8.66 5.84 -15.62
N GLY A 594 9.98 5.70 -15.42
CA GLY A 594 10.93 5.48 -16.51
C GLY A 594 11.01 6.70 -17.44
N ARG A 595 11.66 6.58 -18.59
CA ARG A 595 11.66 7.69 -19.57
C ARG A 595 10.22 8.00 -19.97
N CYS A 596 9.93 9.27 -20.21
CA CYS A 596 8.59 9.74 -20.49
C CYS A 596 8.60 10.82 -21.58
N VAL A 597 7.46 10.99 -22.24
CA VAL A 597 7.25 11.97 -23.31
C VAL A 597 5.93 12.69 -23.08
N VAL A 598 5.93 14.02 -23.21
CA VAL A 598 4.68 14.76 -23.42
C VAL A 598 4.43 14.85 -24.92
N PHE A 599 3.32 14.27 -25.37
CA PHE A 599 2.89 14.22 -26.76
C PHE A 599 1.60 15.04 -26.93
N ASP A 600 1.65 16.05 -27.80
CA ASP A 600 0.52 16.97 -28.00
C ASP A 600 -0.36 16.56 -29.17
N ILE A 601 -1.65 16.39 -28.88
CA ILE A 601 -2.72 16.12 -29.83
C ILE A 601 -3.70 17.29 -29.74
N GLY A 602 -3.46 18.34 -30.53
CA GLY A 602 -4.20 19.61 -30.40
C GLY A 602 -3.99 20.23 -29.01
N ARG A 603 -5.07 20.36 -28.24
CA ARG A 603 -5.08 20.83 -26.85
C ARG A 603 -4.97 19.72 -25.79
N ILE A 604 -4.91 18.45 -26.20
CA ILE A 604 -4.61 17.33 -25.30
C ILE A 604 -3.09 17.19 -25.18
N SER A 605 -2.55 17.23 -23.96
CA SER A 605 -1.17 16.85 -23.66
C SER A 605 -1.16 15.48 -22.99
N LEU A 606 -0.69 14.47 -23.72
CA LEU A 606 -0.59 13.08 -23.28
C LEU A 606 0.81 12.81 -22.72
N LEU A 607 0.90 12.51 -21.42
CA LEU A 607 2.11 12.00 -20.77
C LEU A 607 2.21 10.49 -21.03
N ILE A 608 3.08 10.10 -21.95
CA ILE A 608 3.39 8.69 -22.22
C ILE A 608 4.60 8.29 -21.35
N THR A 609 4.52 7.18 -20.63
CA THR A 609 5.59 6.70 -19.74
C THR A 609 6.09 5.31 -20.11
N GLU A 610 7.33 4.97 -19.75
CA GLU A 610 7.84 3.60 -19.90
C GLU A 610 7.29 2.63 -18.85
N ARG A 611 6.78 3.13 -17.71
CA ARG A 611 6.43 2.31 -16.54
C ARG A 611 5.21 2.83 -15.80
N ALA A 612 4.49 1.88 -15.20
CA ALA A 612 3.53 2.08 -14.12
C ALA A 612 4.11 2.96 -13.00
N THR A 613 3.32 3.89 -12.49
CA THR A 613 3.67 4.76 -11.36
C THR A 613 2.41 5.26 -10.65
N PHE A 614 2.52 5.69 -9.39
CA PHE A 614 1.41 6.32 -8.68
C PHE A 614 1.05 7.67 -9.32
N SER A 615 -0.14 7.78 -9.91
CA SER A 615 -0.61 9.02 -10.57
C SER A 615 -1.36 9.99 -9.64
N GLY A 616 -1.43 9.68 -8.34
CA GLY A 616 -2.26 10.38 -7.35
C GLY A 616 -1.79 11.78 -6.95
N ASP A 617 -0.57 12.18 -7.33
CA ASP A 617 0.00 13.50 -7.02
C ASP A 617 0.14 14.36 -8.29
N PRO A 618 -0.38 15.60 -8.31
CA PRO A 618 -0.15 16.59 -9.38
C PRO A 618 1.33 16.80 -9.77
N SER A 619 2.27 16.48 -8.88
CA SER A 619 3.72 16.53 -9.10
C SER A 619 4.19 15.66 -10.27
N MET A 620 3.47 14.59 -10.62
CA MET A 620 3.74 13.79 -11.81
C MET A 620 3.67 14.65 -13.09
N TYR A 621 2.59 15.40 -13.28
CA TYR A 621 2.43 16.31 -14.41
C TYR A 621 3.38 17.51 -14.34
N ARG A 622 3.57 18.08 -13.14
CA ARG A 622 4.49 19.23 -12.94
C ARG A 622 5.95 18.89 -13.26
N SER A 623 6.38 17.64 -13.02
CA SER A 623 7.73 17.17 -13.36
C SER A 623 8.08 17.23 -14.85
N VAL A 624 7.08 17.24 -15.73
CA VAL A 624 7.23 17.36 -17.19
C VAL A 624 6.76 18.71 -17.75
N GLY A 625 6.51 19.69 -16.88
CA GLY A 625 6.10 21.05 -17.26
C GLY A 625 4.61 21.23 -17.54
N LEU A 626 3.76 20.32 -17.07
CA LEU A 626 2.30 20.42 -17.17
C LEU A 626 1.70 20.84 -15.82
N GLU A 627 0.83 21.85 -15.79
CA GLU A 627 0.18 22.32 -14.56
C GLU A 627 -1.30 21.91 -14.51
N PRO A 628 -1.68 20.93 -13.66
CA PRO A 628 -3.06 20.46 -13.53
C PRO A 628 -4.07 21.56 -13.18
N ALA A 629 -3.72 22.55 -12.36
CA ALA A 629 -4.64 23.64 -11.99
C ALA A 629 -5.01 24.58 -13.16
N SER A 630 -4.29 24.50 -14.29
CA SER A 630 -4.50 25.31 -15.49
C SER A 630 -5.19 24.54 -16.64
N ALA A 631 -5.61 23.30 -16.40
CA ALA A 631 -6.31 22.46 -17.38
C ALA A 631 -7.83 22.60 -17.28
N ASP A 632 -8.54 22.30 -18.36
CA ASP A 632 -10.00 22.14 -18.36
C ASP A 632 -10.37 20.74 -17.80
N LEU A 633 -9.56 19.71 -18.11
CA LEU A 633 -9.75 18.33 -17.65
C LEU A 633 -8.40 17.68 -17.31
N VAL A 634 -8.37 16.88 -16.24
CA VAL A 634 -7.19 16.08 -15.84
C VAL A 634 -7.60 14.64 -15.54
N LEU A 635 -7.00 13.69 -16.25
CA LEU A 635 -7.11 12.26 -15.97
C LEU A 635 -6.13 11.85 -14.87
N VAL A 636 -6.63 11.06 -13.93
CA VAL A 636 -5.85 10.27 -12.98
C VAL A 636 -6.23 8.79 -13.12
N LYS A 637 -5.27 7.89 -12.94
CA LYS A 637 -5.50 6.44 -12.90
C LYS A 637 -5.31 5.96 -11.46
N SER A 638 -6.33 6.19 -10.63
CA SER A 638 -6.28 5.97 -9.18
C SER A 638 -7.70 5.93 -8.59
N ALA A 639 -8.04 4.86 -7.85
CA ALA A 639 -9.36 4.68 -7.26
C ALA A 639 -9.80 5.85 -6.37
N ASN A 640 -8.95 6.23 -5.40
CA ASN A 640 -9.28 7.27 -4.43
C ASN A 640 -8.04 8.05 -3.92
N GLN A 641 -6.84 7.47 -3.93
CA GLN A 641 -5.64 8.10 -3.35
C GLN A 641 -5.38 9.53 -3.89
N PHE A 642 -5.72 9.79 -5.16
CA PHE A 642 -5.61 11.10 -5.79
C PHE A 642 -6.35 12.24 -5.07
N ARG A 643 -7.41 11.93 -4.29
CA ARG A 643 -8.19 12.93 -3.55
C ARG A 643 -7.36 13.71 -2.53
N ALA A 644 -6.25 13.16 -2.04
CA ALA A 644 -5.38 13.81 -1.07
C ALA A 644 -4.87 15.19 -1.56
N ASP A 645 -4.60 15.33 -2.86
CA ASP A 645 -4.00 16.54 -3.43
C ASP A 645 -4.85 17.17 -4.54
N TYR A 646 -5.48 16.37 -5.41
CA TYR A 646 -6.29 16.91 -6.51
C TYR A 646 -7.57 17.62 -6.04
N THR A 647 -8.15 17.22 -4.89
CA THR A 647 -9.35 17.88 -4.34
C THR A 647 -9.11 19.37 -4.02
N SER A 648 -7.85 19.78 -3.79
CA SER A 648 -7.50 21.18 -3.55
C SER A 648 -7.55 22.08 -4.79
N ILE A 649 -7.56 21.49 -5.99
CA ILE A 649 -7.56 22.20 -7.29
C ILE A 649 -8.76 21.85 -8.17
N ALA A 650 -9.47 20.75 -7.89
CA ALA A 650 -10.57 20.28 -8.71
C ALA A 650 -11.85 21.13 -8.57
N LYS A 651 -12.47 21.45 -9.71
CA LYS A 651 -13.83 22.00 -9.81
C LYS A 651 -14.89 20.95 -9.48
N SER A 652 -14.64 19.73 -9.93
CA SER A 652 -15.45 18.53 -9.69
C SER A 652 -14.58 17.28 -9.88
N ILE A 653 -14.96 16.18 -9.23
CA ILE A 653 -14.30 14.88 -9.33
C ILE A 653 -15.33 13.85 -9.80
N TYR A 654 -14.99 13.08 -10.84
CA TYR A 654 -15.82 11.99 -11.35
C TYR A 654 -15.04 10.68 -11.37
N ILE A 655 -15.65 9.59 -10.89
CA ILE A 655 -15.13 8.22 -11.07
C ILE A 655 -15.76 7.64 -12.33
N LEU A 656 -14.96 7.16 -13.27
CA LEU A 656 -15.43 6.66 -14.57
C LEU A 656 -15.78 5.17 -14.51
N ASP A 657 -16.83 4.78 -15.24
CA ASP A 657 -17.23 3.39 -15.43
C ASP A 657 -16.39 2.69 -16.52
N THR A 658 -15.07 2.70 -16.39
CA THR A 658 -14.12 2.16 -17.40
C THR A 658 -13.98 0.64 -17.34
N PRO A 659 -13.62 -0.02 -18.48
CA PRO A 659 -13.09 -1.39 -18.47
C PRO A 659 -11.61 -1.40 -18.05
N GLY A 660 -11.17 -2.49 -17.43
CA GLY A 660 -9.78 -2.68 -17.00
C GLY A 660 -9.64 -3.80 -15.97
N ARG A 661 -8.50 -3.87 -15.27
CA ARG A 661 -8.17 -4.92 -14.29
C ARG A 661 -8.33 -4.49 -12.82
N SER A 662 -8.61 -3.21 -12.56
CA SER A 662 -8.99 -2.66 -11.24
C SER A 662 -10.38 -1.98 -11.22
N PRO A 663 -11.45 -2.52 -11.85
CA PRO A 663 -12.72 -1.82 -11.94
C PRO A 663 -13.43 -1.73 -10.58
N ALA A 664 -14.05 -0.58 -10.32
CA ALA A 664 -14.95 -0.36 -9.17
C ALA A 664 -16.18 -1.29 -9.21
N ASN A 665 -16.72 -1.53 -10.41
CA ASN A 665 -17.80 -2.48 -10.63
C ASN A 665 -17.25 -3.92 -10.65
N LEU A 666 -17.25 -4.55 -9.48
CA LEU A 666 -16.65 -5.88 -9.26
C LEU A 666 -17.29 -6.99 -10.10
N HIS A 667 -18.54 -6.83 -10.56
CA HIS A 667 -19.21 -7.78 -11.46
C HIS A 667 -18.59 -7.85 -12.86
N ARG A 668 -17.67 -6.94 -13.21
CA ARG A 668 -16.85 -7.02 -14.44
C ARG A 668 -15.74 -8.07 -14.37
N LEU A 669 -15.47 -8.63 -13.19
CA LEU A 669 -14.35 -9.53 -12.94
C LEU A 669 -14.81 -10.98 -12.80
N SER A 670 -14.05 -11.90 -13.40
CA SER A 670 -14.33 -13.34 -13.37
C SER A 670 -13.58 -14.01 -12.22
N PHE A 671 -14.07 -13.84 -10.99
CA PHE A 671 -13.59 -14.60 -9.83
C PHE A 671 -13.83 -16.11 -10.01
N ARG A 672 -12.86 -16.94 -9.62
CA ARG A 672 -12.86 -18.40 -9.77
C ARG A 672 -12.41 -19.16 -8.53
N LYS A 673 -11.60 -18.54 -7.66
CA LYS A 673 -11.18 -19.10 -6.36
C LYS A 673 -12.02 -18.60 -5.19
N LEU A 674 -12.65 -17.44 -5.33
CA LEU A 674 -13.50 -16.81 -4.31
C LEU A 674 -14.46 -17.82 -3.68
N THR A 675 -14.35 -18.03 -2.37
CA THR A 675 -15.35 -18.81 -1.61
C THR A 675 -16.68 -18.07 -1.62
N ARG A 676 -17.77 -18.80 -1.81
CA ARG A 676 -19.14 -18.28 -1.88
C ARG A 676 -20.04 -18.99 -0.86
N PRO A 677 -21.09 -18.34 -0.32
CA PRO A 677 -21.61 -17.04 -0.72
C PRO A 677 -20.71 -15.85 -0.34
N CYS A 678 -20.63 -14.83 -1.21
CA CYS A 678 -19.85 -13.61 -0.95
C CYS A 678 -20.41 -12.36 -1.67
N PHE A 679 -20.62 -11.28 -0.93
CA PHE A 679 -21.08 -9.99 -1.46
C PHE A 679 -20.00 -9.29 -2.30
N PRO A 680 -20.32 -8.63 -3.44
CA PRO A 680 -21.65 -8.36 -3.98
C PRO A 680 -22.22 -9.45 -4.90
N PHE A 681 -21.55 -10.60 -5.05
CA PHE A 681 -21.95 -11.64 -5.99
C PHE A 681 -23.10 -12.52 -5.47
N ASP A 682 -23.23 -12.62 -4.15
CA ASP A 682 -24.35 -13.17 -3.39
C ASP A 682 -24.75 -12.13 -2.31
N ASP A 683 -26.02 -12.03 -1.93
CA ASP A 683 -26.47 -10.99 -0.97
C ASP A 683 -27.53 -11.46 0.05
N ASP A 684 -28.35 -12.46 -0.30
CA ASP A 684 -29.38 -13.04 0.57
C ASP A 684 -28.83 -14.25 1.33
N PHE A 685 -27.97 -14.01 2.32
CA PHE A 685 -27.42 -15.05 3.19
C PHE A 685 -27.01 -14.52 4.59
N ASP A 686 -26.94 -15.41 5.58
CA ASP A 686 -26.38 -15.09 6.89
C ASP A 686 -24.84 -15.16 6.85
N TRP A 687 -24.19 -14.01 6.90
CA TRP A 687 -22.73 -13.89 6.92
C TRP A 687 -22.06 -14.60 8.10
N ARG A 688 -22.80 -14.87 9.20
CA ARG A 688 -22.30 -15.58 10.38
C ARG A 688 -22.34 -17.09 10.23
N ASN A 689 -23.23 -17.60 9.36
CA ASN A 689 -23.44 -19.03 9.08
C ASN A 689 -23.60 -19.23 7.56
N PRO A 690 -22.57 -18.94 6.74
CA PRO A 690 -22.71 -18.85 5.28
C PRO A 690 -22.94 -20.18 4.55
N GLY A 691 -22.67 -21.32 5.21
CA GLY A 691 -22.82 -22.68 4.66
C GLY A 691 -21.86 -23.68 5.30
#